data_AF-A0A4P8QLX3-F1
#
_entry.id   AF-A0A4P8QLX3-F1
#
_cell.length_a   1.000
_cell.length_b   1.000
_cell.length_c   1.000
_cell.angle_alpha   90.00
_cell.angle_beta   90.00
_cell.angle_gamma   90.00
#
_symmetry.space_group_name_H-M   'P 1'
#
loop_
_entity.id
_entity.type
_entity.pdbx_description
1 polymer ?
#
loop_
_entity_poly.entity_id
_entity_poly.type
_entity_poly.pdbx_seq_one_letter_code
_entity_poly.pdbx_strand_id
1 'polypeptide(L)'
;MNIEQIRPRISKNLKNLFLDPNNYRFVDNDQHKNVSGKDILDPTIQRRTRFFIEGNRQENIRDLIASFKANGYLDVDIIQVKDLGDNNYLVLEGNRRVTALKVLQEAHEKGFDIGKLDPSIFRSVPFEIHNNQDVEKHLIVMGLKHISGNKKWSTFNQSKLLYDFLKPYEKEARDEYVEKEDELINSLGISKTRLRSMLRVYNLISLYKESEYGEQFEPNMFGVFEEIIKKPVIKSWLDWNDNGYYARNSVNLDRLFSWISKTDEYLERNELEEDLEEDSNGEYVELDPIITKSLEIRDLALFINNEKALKVMEDERSLARGLAASGSVNQQNYKNALSKLEDSLKDLNLYSSLISQEDLRFLDNAKEQLTQIMPKQTAINIEGGNYTTNFEYGVKKHFKSIHIKKYKFFKDFALDNFNKINIIAGFNNAGKTSLLEAIYLLTQRNDISSYFNLIRQKNKISTLSPTLLNALFQDKIILSGVFDDTNVTVEMVKYDDSSIDKQDDYIASYSLKSSIDGEFRNNTVHTFIHERMRRNADQVSHLCSSSFKSPYFYDIDDLLGDYNKSIGASLTSVSSSESDDLNIQSAIGLVIDFMNKIEPTIKDVRFTEDMELKRFIVESAYDFNRSFDLTSYGEGIQRIFYIALSFAACRNGVLFIDEFETAIHYSLLLEFTRFIQQLAERFNVQVFLTSHSGECIKAFLENEYNNDYITGFQLSKIDDKVVVKRADGERFGYLIQNIDLDIRG
;
A
#
# COMPACT_ATOMS: atom_id res chain seq x y z
N MET A 1 -32.82 -48.69 30.50
CA MET A 1 -33.51 -48.56 31.80
C MET A 1 -32.53 -49.09 32.85
N ASN A 2 -31.69 -48.20 33.39
CA ASN A 2 -30.76 -48.53 34.48
C ASN A 2 -31.30 -47.83 35.73
N ILE A 3 -31.55 -48.62 36.77
CA ILE A 3 -32.04 -48.17 38.07
C ILE A 3 -30.99 -47.22 38.64
N GLU A 4 -31.35 -45.94 38.79
CA GLU A 4 -30.58 -44.98 39.56
C GLU A 4 -30.33 -45.55 40.96
N GLN A 5 -29.06 -45.67 41.34
CA GLN A 5 -28.68 -45.74 42.73
C GLN A 5 -29.13 -44.43 43.39
N ILE A 6 -30.33 -44.41 43.96
CA ILE A 6 -30.80 -43.33 44.82
C ILE A 6 -29.86 -43.28 46.03
N ARG A 7 -28.91 -42.35 46.01
CA ARG A 7 -28.08 -42.04 47.19
C ARG A 7 -29.02 -41.59 48.32
N PRO A 8 -28.81 -42.04 49.57
CA PRO A 8 -29.71 -41.73 50.67
C PRO A 8 -29.75 -40.21 50.89
N ARG A 9 -30.94 -39.61 50.74
CA ARG A 9 -31.18 -38.22 51.11
C ARG A 9 -31.08 -38.12 52.62
N ILE A 10 -30.10 -37.38 53.11
CA ILE A 10 -29.87 -37.17 54.54
C ILE A 10 -30.38 -35.79 54.88
N SER A 11 -31.06 -35.66 56.02
CA SER A 11 -31.46 -34.36 56.55
C SER A 11 -30.89 -34.16 57.96
N LYS A 12 -30.37 -32.96 58.21
CA LYS A 12 -29.81 -32.57 59.52
C LYS A 12 -30.21 -31.14 59.86
N ASN A 13 -29.93 -30.75 61.10
CA ASN A 13 -30.13 -29.39 61.56
C ASN A 13 -29.24 -28.42 60.77
N LEU A 14 -29.79 -27.25 60.40
CA LEU A 14 -29.09 -26.21 59.65
C LEU A 14 -27.78 -25.77 60.32
N LYS A 15 -27.70 -25.83 61.66
CA LYS A 15 -26.47 -25.51 62.41
C LYS A 15 -25.28 -26.42 62.09
N ASN A 16 -25.55 -27.63 61.59
CA ASN A 16 -24.54 -28.61 61.22
C ASN A 16 -23.99 -28.39 59.80
N LEU A 17 -24.57 -27.45 59.04
CA LEU A 17 -24.13 -27.08 57.69
C LEU A 17 -23.20 -25.85 57.77
N PHE A 18 -21.92 -26.07 57.47
CA PHE A 18 -20.87 -25.05 57.45
C PHE A 18 -20.68 -24.53 56.03
N LEU A 19 -20.57 -23.22 55.88
CA LEU A 19 -20.35 -22.58 54.59
C LEU A 19 -18.90 -22.81 54.14
N ASP A 20 -18.69 -22.97 52.84
CA ASP A 20 -17.36 -23.18 52.27
C ASP A 20 -16.57 -21.85 52.15
N PRO A 21 -15.53 -21.62 52.97
CA PRO A 21 -14.73 -20.40 52.91
C PRO A 21 -13.83 -20.33 51.67
N ASN A 22 -13.57 -21.45 51.01
CA ASN A 22 -12.68 -21.55 49.84
C ASN A 22 -13.46 -21.60 48.51
N ASN A 23 -14.73 -21.24 48.55
CA ASN A 23 -15.57 -21.27 47.37
C ASN A 23 -15.05 -20.30 46.29
N TYR A 24 -14.96 -20.78 45.06
CA TYR A 24 -14.50 -20.00 43.90
C TYR A 24 -15.32 -18.71 43.66
N ARG A 25 -16.53 -18.60 44.22
CA ARG A 25 -17.32 -17.36 44.21
C ARG A 25 -16.61 -16.14 44.79
N PHE A 26 -15.65 -16.32 45.69
CA PHE A 26 -15.00 -15.22 46.42
C PHE A 26 -13.59 -14.92 45.92
N VAL A 27 -13.15 -15.60 44.87
CA VAL A 27 -11.78 -15.50 44.36
C VAL A 27 -11.45 -14.09 43.86
N ASP A 28 -12.46 -13.36 43.41
CA ASP A 28 -12.44 -11.94 43.03
C ASP A 28 -12.67 -10.98 44.20
N ASN A 29 -12.63 -11.43 45.46
CA ASN A 29 -12.73 -10.55 46.62
C ASN A 29 -11.35 -10.37 47.26
N ASP A 30 -10.89 -9.13 47.39
CA ASP A 30 -9.55 -8.80 47.90
C ASP A 30 -9.33 -9.23 49.36
N GLN A 31 -10.41 -9.38 50.13
CA GLN A 31 -10.38 -9.86 51.51
C GLN A 31 -10.43 -11.39 51.62
N HIS A 32 -10.55 -12.10 50.49
CA HIS A 32 -10.52 -13.56 50.44
C HIS A 32 -9.09 -14.07 50.63
N LYS A 33 -8.94 -14.99 51.58
CA LYS A 33 -7.69 -15.75 51.78
C LYS A 33 -8.06 -17.21 51.94
N ASN A 34 -7.25 -18.08 51.33
CA ASN A 34 -7.42 -19.52 51.41
C ASN A 34 -7.36 -19.98 52.89
N VAL A 35 -8.32 -20.80 53.29
CA VAL A 35 -8.50 -21.28 54.66
C VAL A 35 -8.09 -22.74 54.76
N SER A 36 -7.29 -23.08 55.78
CA SER A 36 -6.87 -24.45 56.02
C SER A 36 -8.05 -25.32 56.46
N GLY A 37 -8.00 -26.63 56.18
CA GLY A 37 -9.06 -27.56 56.56
C GLY A 37 -9.37 -27.61 58.06
N LYS A 38 -8.42 -27.21 58.92
CA LYS A 38 -8.57 -27.19 60.38
C LYS A 38 -9.39 -26.01 60.87
N ASP A 39 -9.43 -24.92 60.10
CA ASP A 39 -10.03 -23.64 60.50
C ASP A 39 -11.43 -23.44 59.88
N ILE A 40 -11.91 -24.39 59.07
CA ILE A 40 -13.22 -24.32 58.40
C ILE A 40 -14.37 -24.14 59.41
N LEU A 41 -14.27 -24.79 60.58
CA LEU A 41 -15.28 -24.75 61.62
C LEU A 41 -15.19 -23.50 62.52
N ASP A 42 -14.16 -22.66 62.35
CA ASP A 42 -13.96 -21.46 63.18
C ASP A 42 -15.15 -20.48 63.03
N PRO A 43 -15.76 -20.02 64.15
CA PRO A 43 -16.92 -19.13 64.10
C PRO A 43 -16.66 -17.77 63.44
N THR A 44 -15.44 -17.25 63.51
CA THR A 44 -15.06 -15.99 62.86
C THR A 44 -14.91 -16.16 61.36
N ILE A 45 -14.33 -17.28 60.91
CA ILE A 45 -14.25 -17.62 59.48
C ILE A 45 -15.64 -17.87 58.89
N GLN A 46 -16.52 -18.56 59.61
CA GLN A 46 -17.90 -18.77 59.18
C GLN A 46 -18.69 -17.46 59.08
N ARG A 47 -18.49 -16.51 60.01
CA ARG A 47 -19.09 -15.15 59.93
C ARG A 47 -18.58 -14.38 58.71
N ARG A 48 -17.27 -14.40 58.45
CA ARG A 48 -16.68 -13.76 57.25
C ARG A 48 -17.23 -14.38 55.96
N THR A 49 -17.26 -15.70 55.89
CA THR A 49 -17.77 -16.45 54.72
C THR A 49 -19.24 -16.14 54.48
N ARG A 50 -20.03 -16.09 55.55
CA ARG A 50 -21.43 -15.67 55.49
C ARG A 50 -21.59 -14.25 54.96
N PHE A 51 -20.79 -13.30 55.46
CA PHE A 51 -20.80 -11.92 54.98
C PHE A 51 -20.51 -11.82 53.47
N PHE A 52 -19.51 -12.55 52.97
CA PHE A 52 -19.22 -12.61 51.52
C PHE A 52 -20.40 -13.16 50.70
N ILE A 53 -21.16 -14.11 51.24
CA ILE A 53 -22.33 -14.70 50.55
C ILE A 53 -23.54 -13.77 50.60
N GLU A 54 -23.77 -13.10 51.74
CA GLU A 54 -24.91 -12.19 51.93
C GLU A 54 -24.77 -10.92 51.09
N GLY A 55 -23.55 -10.35 51.02
CA GLY A 55 -23.34 -9.02 50.49
C GLY A 55 -23.91 -7.92 51.40
N ASN A 56 -23.69 -6.66 51.04
CA ASN A 56 -24.16 -5.55 51.85
C ASN A 56 -25.70 -5.54 51.86
N ARG A 57 -26.29 -5.50 53.06
CA ARG A 57 -27.75 -5.55 53.25
C ARG A 57 -28.42 -6.74 52.53
N GLN A 58 -27.74 -7.90 52.47
CA GLN A 58 -28.25 -9.16 51.91
C GLN A 58 -28.53 -9.13 50.39
N GLU A 59 -27.93 -8.20 49.65
CA GLU A 59 -28.16 -8.02 48.22
C GLU A 59 -27.92 -9.30 47.38
N ASN A 60 -26.91 -10.10 47.74
CA ASN A 60 -26.49 -11.27 46.98
C ASN A 60 -27.38 -12.51 47.21
N ILE A 61 -28.33 -12.45 48.15
CA ILE A 61 -29.28 -13.55 48.46
C ILE A 61 -30.74 -13.08 48.52
N ARG A 62 -31.01 -11.81 48.18
CA ARG A 62 -32.35 -11.22 48.27
C ARG A 62 -33.39 -11.97 47.43
N ASP A 63 -32.98 -12.46 46.26
CA ASP A 63 -33.75 -13.33 45.37
C ASP A 63 -34.18 -14.63 46.06
N LEU A 64 -33.24 -15.29 46.76
CA LEU A 64 -33.49 -16.54 47.47
C LEU A 64 -34.35 -16.33 48.71
N ILE A 65 -34.12 -15.25 49.47
CA ILE A 65 -34.96 -14.87 50.61
C ILE A 65 -36.41 -14.65 50.12
N ALA A 66 -36.61 -13.87 49.06
CA ALA A 66 -37.93 -13.63 48.50
C ALA A 66 -38.59 -14.92 48.00
N SER A 67 -37.85 -15.79 47.32
CA SER A 67 -38.36 -17.09 46.83
C SER A 67 -38.79 -18.00 47.97
N PHE A 68 -37.97 -18.15 49.03
CA PHE A 68 -38.34 -18.95 50.19
C PHE A 68 -39.56 -18.40 50.93
N LYS A 69 -39.66 -17.07 51.10
CA LYS A 69 -40.85 -16.44 51.70
C LYS A 69 -42.11 -16.65 50.86
N ALA A 70 -42.01 -16.63 49.53
CA ALA A 70 -43.17 -16.74 48.64
C ALA A 70 -43.65 -18.19 48.44
N ASN A 71 -42.72 -19.15 48.36
CA ASN A 71 -42.98 -20.51 47.90
C ASN A 71 -42.66 -21.61 48.94
N GLY A 72 -42.04 -21.26 50.08
CA GLY A 72 -41.47 -22.24 50.99
C GLY A 72 -40.19 -22.88 50.43
N TYR A 73 -39.71 -23.94 51.08
CA TYR A 73 -38.53 -24.68 50.62
C TYR A 73 -38.92 -25.63 49.48
N LEU A 74 -38.41 -25.38 48.28
CA LEU A 74 -38.62 -26.23 47.12
C LEU A 74 -37.45 -27.21 46.94
N ASP A 75 -37.75 -28.51 46.85
CA ASP A 75 -36.77 -29.59 46.67
C ASP A 75 -36.42 -29.79 45.19
N VAL A 76 -35.94 -28.73 44.53
CA VAL A 76 -35.60 -28.73 43.09
C VAL A 76 -34.10 -28.80 42.87
N ASP A 77 -33.35 -27.89 43.48
CA ASP A 77 -31.89 -27.97 43.54
C ASP A 77 -31.51 -28.58 44.88
N ILE A 78 -30.73 -29.66 44.90
CA ILE A 78 -30.30 -30.30 46.16
C ILE A 78 -29.03 -29.60 46.68
N ILE A 79 -28.89 -29.45 48.00
CA ILE A 79 -27.67 -28.97 48.66
C ILE A 79 -26.67 -30.14 48.68
N GLN A 80 -25.44 -29.91 48.28
CA GLN A 80 -24.40 -30.95 48.32
C GLN A 80 -23.35 -30.60 49.35
N VAL A 81 -22.93 -31.60 50.12
CA VAL A 81 -22.01 -31.40 51.24
C VAL A 81 -20.89 -32.43 51.26
N LYS A 82 -19.80 -32.08 51.93
CA LYS A 82 -18.72 -32.98 52.33
C LYS A 82 -18.88 -33.30 53.82
N ASP A 83 -18.79 -34.57 54.19
CA ASP A 83 -18.78 -34.98 55.60
C ASP A 83 -17.43 -34.64 56.23
N LEU A 84 -17.45 -33.85 57.31
CA LEU A 84 -16.26 -33.46 58.08
C LEU A 84 -16.06 -34.32 59.34
N GLY A 85 -16.96 -35.26 59.64
CA GLY A 85 -16.99 -35.96 60.91
C GLY A 85 -17.77 -35.21 61.99
N ASP A 86 -18.02 -35.87 63.12
CA ASP A 86 -18.71 -35.30 64.29
C ASP A 86 -20.05 -34.61 63.98
N ASN A 87 -20.79 -35.16 63.00
CA ASN A 87 -22.10 -34.65 62.56
C ASN A 87 -22.03 -33.22 61.97
N ASN A 88 -20.86 -32.80 61.46
CA ASN A 88 -20.63 -31.54 60.77
C ASN A 88 -20.43 -31.76 59.27
N TYR A 89 -20.99 -30.86 58.45
CA TYR A 89 -21.00 -30.99 57.00
C TYR A 89 -20.61 -29.67 56.33
N LEU A 90 -19.64 -29.71 55.42
CA LEU A 90 -19.21 -28.55 54.63
C LEU A 90 -20.06 -28.43 53.36
N VAL A 91 -20.67 -27.28 53.13
CA VAL A 91 -21.52 -27.03 51.98
C VAL A 91 -20.67 -26.77 50.74
N LEU A 92 -20.60 -27.77 49.87
CA LEU A 92 -19.90 -27.71 48.59
C LEU A 92 -20.69 -26.92 47.56
N GLU A 93 -22.00 -27.16 47.50
CA GLU A 93 -22.90 -26.52 46.54
C GLU A 93 -24.23 -26.18 47.22
N GLY A 94 -24.70 -24.95 47.01
CA GLY A 94 -25.85 -24.40 47.75
C GLY A 94 -25.50 -23.45 48.90
N ASN A 95 -24.27 -22.94 48.96
CA ASN A 95 -23.81 -21.95 49.95
C ASN A 95 -24.77 -20.74 50.11
N ARG A 96 -25.28 -20.19 49.00
CA ARG A 96 -26.28 -19.10 49.02
C ARG A 96 -27.62 -19.52 49.64
N ARG A 97 -28.07 -20.77 49.41
CA ARG A 97 -29.33 -21.31 49.95
C ARG A 97 -29.22 -21.57 51.45
N VAL A 98 -28.13 -22.19 51.89
CA VAL A 98 -27.84 -22.39 53.31
C VAL A 98 -27.73 -21.04 54.04
N THR A 99 -27.09 -20.05 53.41
CA THR A 99 -26.99 -18.70 53.98
C THR A 99 -28.35 -18.01 54.09
N ALA A 100 -29.18 -18.07 53.04
CA ALA A 100 -30.54 -17.53 53.09
C ALA A 100 -31.41 -18.22 54.15
N LEU A 101 -31.27 -19.54 54.34
CA LEU A 101 -31.93 -20.27 55.42
C LEU A 101 -31.44 -19.80 56.80
N LYS A 102 -30.13 -19.57 56.97
CA LYS A 102 -29.56 -19.04 58.24
C LYS A 102 -30.09 -17.64 58.56
N VAL A 103 -30.18 -16.76 57.54
CA VAL A 103 -30.79 -15.42 57.69
C VAL A 103 -32.27 -15.50 58.08
N LEU A 104 -33.04 -16.38 57.44
CA LEU A 104 -34.45 -16.57 57.75
C LEU A 104 -34.68 -17.21 59.12
N GLN A 105 -33.79 -18.11 59.55
CA GLN A 105 -33.80 -18.67 60.90
C GLN A 105 -33.61 -17.56 61.94
N GLU A 106 -32.61 -16.69 61.76
CA GLU A 106 -32.38 -15.55 62.67
C GLU A 106 -33.55 -14.57 62.68
N ALA A 107 -34.18 -14.34 61.52
CA ALA A 107 -35.37 -13.49 61.43
C ALA A 107 -36.54 -14.10 62.24
N HIS A 108 -36.79 -15.39 62.09
CA HIS A 108 -37.81 -16.13 62.83
C HIS A 108 -37.53 -16.13 64.35
N GLU A 109 -36.29 -16.36 64.77
CA GLU A 109 -35.87 -16.31 66.17
C GLU A 109 -36.06 -14.92 66.80
N LYS A 110 -35.98 -13.86 66.00
CA LYS A 110 -36.28 -12.46 66.40
C LYS A 110 -37.75 -12.08 66.26
N GLY A 111 -38.64 -13.00 65.85
CA GLY A 111 -40.07 -12.77 65.71
C GLY A 111 -40.49 -12.06 64.42
N PHE A 112 -39.62 -11.95 63.42
CA PHE A 112 -39.96 -11.40 62.11
C PHE A 112 -40.63 -12.45 61.21
N ASP A 113 -41.50 -11.98 60.31
CA ASP A 113 -42.21 -12.83 59.36
C ASP A 113 -41.26 -13.47 58.32
N ILE A 114 -41.38 -14.79 58.15
CA ILE A 114 -40.66 -15.61 57.17
C ILE A 114 -41.54 -16.09 56.00
N GLY A 115 -42.76 -15.55 55.86
CA GLY A 115 -43.68 -15.87 54.78
C GLY A 115 -44.21 -17.31 54.87
N LYS A 116 -44.27 -18.00 53.73
CA LYS A 116 -44.77 -19.39 53.62
C LYS A 116 -43.72 -20.47 53.96
N LEU A 117 -42.54 -20.09 54.44
CA LEU A 117 -41.50 -21.05 54.80
C LEU A 117 -41.85 -21.76 56.12
N ASP A 118 -41.95 -23.10 56.08
CA ASP A 118 -42.16 -23.91 57.29
C ASP A 118 -40.89 -23.91 58.17
N PRO A 119 -40.94 -23.42 59.43
CA PRO A 119 -39.79 -23.43 60.35
C PRO A 119 -39.19 -24.82 60.61
N SER A 120 -39.92 -25.91 60.34
CA SER A 120 -39.40 -27.28 60.48
C SER A 120 -38.15 -27.52 59.63
N ILE A 121 -37.99 -26.79 58.51
CA ILE A 121 -36.83 -26.90 57.62
C ILE A 121 -35.51 -26.61 58.32
N PHE A 122 -35.49 -25.69 59.30
CA PHE A 122 -34.26 -25.32 60.02
C PHE A 122 -33.70 -26.50 60.86
N ARG A 123 -34.57 -27.46 61.23
CA ARG A 123 -34.17 -28.66 61.99
C ARG A 123 -33.81 -29.83 61.09
N SER A 124 -34.26 -29.83 59.84
CA SER A 124 -34.15 -30.96 58.91
C SER A 124 -33.97 -30.47 57.47
N VAL A 125 -32.81 -29.87 57.19
CA VAL A 125 -32.44 -29.41 55.84
C VAL A 125 -31.98 -30.63 55.02
N PRO A 126 -32.60 -30.92 53.87
CA PRO A 126 -32.20 -32.05 53.02
C PRO A 126 -30.94 -31.72 52.22
N PHE A 127 -29.99 -32.66 52.18
CA PHE A 127 -28.78 -32.57 51.37
C PHE A 127 -28.28 -33.96 50.92
N GLU A 128 -27.33 -33.95 50.00
CA GLU A 128 -26.61 -35.13 49.51
C GLU A 128 -25.14 -35.08 49.94
N ILE A 129 -24.62 -36.18 50.48
CA ILE A 129 -23.19 -36.30 50.82
C ILE A 129 -22.41 -36.70 49.57
N HIS A 130 -21.40 -35.91 49.24
CA HIS A 130 -20.44 -36.20 48.18
C HIS A 130 -19.24 -36.96 48.77
N ASN A 131 -18.93 -38.15 48.20
CA ASN A 131 -17.84 -38.98 48.71
C ASN A 131 -16.47 -38.27 48.62
N ASN A 132 -15.66 -38.41 49.68
CA ASN A 132 -14.37 -37.72 49.90
C ASN A 132 -13.26 -38.04 48.87
N GLN A 133 -13.44 -39.02 47.99
CA GLN A 133 -12.37 -39.54 47.12
C GLN A 133 -12.24 -38.84 45.75
N ASP A 134 -13.17 -37.95 45.36
CA ASP A 134 -13.12 -37.30 44.04
C ASP A 134 -13.21 -35.77 44.14
N VAL A 135 -12.08 -35.12 44.43
CA VAL A 135 -11.95 -33.64 44.33
C VAL A 135 -12.27 -33.16 42.90
N GLU A 136 -11.89 -33.94 41.90
CA GLU A 136 -12.18 -33.66 40.48
C GLU A 136 -13.67 -33.66 40.16
N LYS A 137 -14.42 -34.68 40.61
CA LYS A 137 -15.88 -34.72 40.40
C LYS A 137 -16.56 -33.51 41.06
N HIS A 138 -16.06 -33.06 42.21
CA HIS A 138 -16.57 -31.86 42.85
C HIS A 138 -16.31 -30.59 42.03
N LEU A 139 -15.10 -30.40 41.50
CA LEU A 139 -14.77 -29.28 40.60
C LEU A 139 -15.61 -29.32 39.31
N ILE A 140 -15.85 -30.50 38.74
CA ILE A 140 -16.72 -30.69 37.57
C ILE A 140 -18.16 -30.27 37.88
N VAL A 141 -18.72 -30.68 39.02
CA VAL A 141 -20.09 -30.31 39.40
C VAL A 141 -20.24 -28.80 39.60
N MET A 142 -19.24 -28.16 40.22
CA MET A 142 -19.21 -26.69 40.33
C MET A 142 -19.12 -26.03 38.95
N GLY A 143 -18.24 -26.53 38.07
CA GLY A 143 -18.10 -26.04 36.71
C GLY A 143 -19.39 -26.17 35.90
N LEU A 144 -20.07 -27.32 35.97
CA LEU A 144 -21.35 -27.55 35.28
C LEU A 144 -22.40 -26.49 35.64
N LYS A 145 -22.46 -26.08 36.91
CA LYS A 145 -23.44 -25.10 37.38
C LYS A 145 -23.02 -23.65 37.14
N HIS A 146 -21.73 -23.36 37.25
CA HIS A 146 -21.22 -21.98 37.30
C HIS A 146 -20.41 -21.52 36.08
N ILE A 147 -20.05 -22.44 35.17
CA ILE A 147 -19.45 -22.14 33.86
C ILE A 147 -20.48 -22.35 32.75
N SER A 148 -21.18 -23.49 32.79
CA SER A 148 -22.15 -23.90 31.76
C SER A 148 -23.61 -23.67 32.13
N GLY A 149 -23.92 -23.62 33.43
CA GLY A 149 -25.28 -23.43 33.95
C GLY A 149 -25.79 -21.98 33.97
N ASN A 150 -27.00 -21.81 34.51
CA ASN A 150 -27.74 -20.53 34.46
C ASN A 150 -27.24 -19.47 35.47
N LYS A 151 -26.54 -19.87 36.54
CA LYS A 151 -26.04 -18.96 37.58
C LYS A 151 -24.51 -18.88 37.54
N LYS A 152 -23.98 -18.26 36.47
CA LYS A 152 -22.54 -18.20 36.18
C LYS A 152 -21.78 -17.36 37.21
N TRP A 153 -20.54 -17.75 37.53
CA TRP A 153 -19.61 -16.89 38.28
C TRP A 153 -19.00 -15.81 37.37
N SER A 154 -18.26 -14.86 37.95
CA SER A 154 -17.43 -13.94 37.17
C SER A 154 -16.44 -14.72 36.30
N THR A 155 -16.05 -14.16 35.15
CA THR A 155 -15.16 -14.84 34.20
C THR A 155 -13.79 -15.14 34.84
N PHE A 156 -13.31 -14.28 35.73
CA PHE A 156 -12.11 -14.52 36.53
C PHE A 156 -12.25 -15.77 37.40
N ASN A 157 -13.32 -15.87 38.18
CA ASN A 157 -13.56 -17.02 39.06
C ASN A 157 -13.73 -18.33 38.27
N GLN A 158 -14.41 -18.27 37.11
CA GLN A 158 -14.50 -19.41 36.19
C GLN A 158 -13.12 -19.84 35.69
N SER A 159 -12.29 -18.88 35.26
CA SER A 159 -10.96 -19.16 34.72
C SER A 159 -10.02 -19.75 35.78
N LYS A 160 -10.13 -19.32 37.04
CA LYS A 160 -9.38 -19.91 38.15
C LYS A 160 -9.77 -21.35 38.43
N LEU A 161 -11.07 -21.69 38.43
CA LEU A 161 -11.49 -23.08 38.62
C LEU A 161 -10.91 -23.99 37.53
N LEU A 162 -10.95 -23.54 36.27
CA LEU A 162 -10.39 -24.30 35.15
C LEU A 162 -8.87 -24.45 35.27
N TYR A 163 -8.19 -23.39 35.70
CA TYR A 163 -6.76 -23.42 35.98
C TYR A 163 -6.43 -24.41 37.10
N ASP A 164 -7.08 -24.30 38.25
CA ASP A 164 -6.83 -25.16 39.42
C ASP A 164 -7.14 -26.64 39.12
N PHE A 165 -8.12 -26.94 38.25
CA PHE A 165 -8.41 -28.30 37.81
C PHE A 165 -7.24 -28.91 37.02
N LEU A 166 -6.65 -28.14 36.09
CA LEU A 166 -5.60 -28.63 35.20
C LEU A 166 -4.19 -28.48 35.77
N LYS A 167 -3.99 -27.59 36.76
CA LYS A 167 -2.68 -27.30 37.36
C LYS A 167 -1.93 -28.54 37.88
N PRO A 168 -2.57 -29.53 38.54
CA PRO A 168 -1.88 -30.75 38.98
C PRO A 168 -1.25 -31.53 37.83
N TYR A 169 -1.83 -31.44 36.63
CA TYR A 169 -1.44 -32.20 35.45
C TYR A 169 -0.41 -31.49 34.57
N GLU A 170 -0.08 -30.23 34.86
CA GLU A 170 0.82 -29.41 34.04
C GLU A 170 2.24 -29.99 33.93
N LYS A 171 2.68 -30.77 34.93
CA LYS A 171 4.00 -31.41 34.97
C LYS A 171 4.03 -32.81 34.34
N GLU A 172 2.87 -33.36 33.99
CA GLU A 172 2.75 -34.69 33.39
C GLU A 172 3.10 -34.65 31.89
N ALA A 173 3.16 -35.82 31.25
CA ALA A 173 3.39 -35.91 29.81
C ALA A 173 2.30 -35.14 29.03
N ARG A 174 2.67 -34.55 27.88
CA ARG A 174 1.76 -33.69 27.10
C ARG A 174 0.46 -34.41 26.71
N ASP A 175 0.54 -35.70 26.41
CA ASP A 175 -0.63 -36.49 26.04
C ASP A 175 -1.60 -36.67 27.21
N GLU A 176 -1.09 -36.86 28.44
CA GLU A 176 -1.90 -36.98 29.66
C GLU A 176 -2.59 -35.65 30.01
N TYR A 177 -1.89 -34.52 29.85
CA TYR A 177 -2.50 -33.20 30.03
C TYR A 177 -3.63 -32.96 29.02
N VAL A 178 -3.44 -33.36 27.76
CA VAL A 178 -4.46 -33.22 26.70
C VAL A 178 -5.65 -34.14 26.94
N GLU A 179 -5.44 -35.36 27.42
CA GLU A 179 -6.52 -36.26 27.82
C GLU A 179 -7.37 -35.64 28.95
N LYS A 180 -6.71 -35.03 29.94
CA LYS A 180 -7.40 -34.30 31.02
C LYS A 180 -8.10 -33.03 30.55
N GLU A 181 -7.56 -32.29 29.57
CA GLU A 181 -8.29 -31.20 28.91
C GLU A 181 -9.58 -31.73 28.28
N ASP A 182 -9.50 -32.83 27.52
CA ASP A 182 -10.65 -33.37 26.78
C ASP A 182 -11.70 -33.97 27.74
N GLU A 183 -11.29 -34.61 28.84
CA GLU A 183 -12.19 -35.04 29.92
C GLU A 183 -12.96 -33.86 30.51
N LEU A 184 -12.27 -32.76 30.82
CA LEU A 184 -12.87 -31.56 31.40
C LEU A 184 -13.85 -30.89 30.42
N ILE A 185 -13.47 -30.77 29.15
CA ILE A 185 -14.31 -30.22 28.07
C ILE A 185 -15.60 -31.02 27.93
N ASN A 186 -15.49 -32.34 27.83
CA ASN A 186 -16.63 -33.24 27.69
C ASN A 186 -17.53 -33.19 28.93
N SER A 187 -16.94 -33.11 30.11
CA SER A 187 -17.67 -33.03 31.37
C SER A 187 -18.42 -31.71 31.56
N LEU A 188 -17.84 -30.58 31.10
CA LEU A 188 -18.43 -29.26 31.26
C LEU A 188 -19.29 -28.82 30.06
N GLY A 189 -19.17 -29.47 28.91
CA GLY A 189 -19.87 -29.06 27.68
C GLY A 189 -19.39 -27.71 27.13
N ILE A 190 -18.10 -27.38 27.28
CA ILE A 190 -17.49 -26.16 26.73
C ILE A 190 -16.56 -26.49 25.57
N SER A 191 -16.30 -25.55 24.67
CA SER A 191 -15.36 -25.78 23.57
C SER A 191 -13.91 -25.73 24.06
N LYS A 192 -13.02 -26.50 23.39
CA LYS A 192 -11.56 -26.44 23.59
C LYS A 192 -11.01 -25.02 23.45
N THR A 193 -11.55 -24.26 22.49
CA THR A 193 -11.21 -22.84 22.29
C THR A 193 -11.55 -21.99 23.51
N ARG A 194 -12.73 -22.19 24.12
CA ARG A 194 -13.15 -21.44 25.31
C ARG A 194 -12.28 -21.78 26.52
N LEU A 195 -12.04 -23.07 26.78
CA LEU A 195 -11.14 -23.52 27.86
C LEU A 195 -9.76 -22.87 27.72
N ARG A 196 -9.10 -23.05 26.57
CA ARG A 196 -7.75 -22.53 26.34
C ARG A 196 -7.70 -21.00 26.36
N SER A 197 -8.76 -20.31 25.93
CA SER A 197 -8.85 -18.85 26.06
C SER A 197 -8.85 -18.42 27.52
N MET A 198 -9.64 -19.08 28.37
CA MET A 198 -9.70 -18.78 29.80
C MET A 198 -8.37 -19.07 30.51
N LEU A 199 -7.70 -20.17 30.15
CA LEU A 199 -6.38 -20.51 30.67
C LEU A 199 -5.32 -19.47 30.29
N ARG A 200 -5.30 -19.01 29.03
CA ARG A 200 -4.37 -17.95 28.60
C ARG A 200 -4.54 -16.66 29.41
N VAL A 201 -5.78 -16.21 29.55
CA VAL A 201 -6.09 -14.97 30.28
C VAL A 201 -5.69 -15.12 31.75
N TYR A 202 -6.02 -16.24 32.39
CA TYR A 202 -5.66 -16.47 33.78
C TYR A 202 -4.15 -16.56 34.00
N ASN A 203 -3.40 -17.21 33.11
CA ASN A 203 -1.95 -17.26 33.21
C ASN A 203 -1.31 -15.89 33.00
N LEU A 204 -1.81 -15.07 32.06
CA LEU A 204 -1.32 -13.70 31.89
C LEU A 204 -1.59 -12.84 33.15
N ILE A 205 -2.77 -13.00 33.77
CA ILE A 205 -3.08 -12.38 35.06
C ILE A 205 -2.15 -12.89 36.16
N SER A 206 -1.81 -14.18 36.15
CA SER A 206 -0.88 -14.76 37.14
C SER A 206 0.51 -14.15 37.00
N LEU A 207 1.01 -14.00 35.77
CA LEU A 207 2.26 -13.29 35.49
C LEU A 207 2.23 -11.83 35.96
N TYR A 208 1.11 -11.13 35.75
CA TYR A 208 0.93 -9.76 36.27
C TYR A 208 0.99 -9.72 37.80
N LYS A 209 0.31 -10.65 38.49
CA LYS A 209 0.33 -10.77 39.95
C LYS A 209 1.71 -11.10 40.53
N GLU A 210 2.56 -11.75 39.75
CA GLU A 210 3.95 -12.07 40.12
C GLU A 210 4.94 -10.94 39.78
N SER A 211 4.52 -9.93 39.03
CA SER A 211 5.33 -8.76 38.67
C SER A 211 5.34 -7.71 39.79
N GLU A 212 6.17 -6.67 39.63
CA GLU A 212 6.20 -5.51 40.54
C GLU A 212 4.87 -4.76 40.64
N TYR A 213 4.01 -4.89 39.62
CA TYR A 213 2.68 -4.28 39.57
C TYR A 213 1.58 -5.14 40.22
N GLY A 214 1.93 -6.32 40.74
CA GLY A 214 0.97 -7.36 41.11
C GLY A 214 -0.02 -6.96 42.21
N GLU A 215 0.38 -6.06 43.12
CA GLU A 215 -0.49 -5.54 44.18
C GLU A 215 -1.62 -4.65 43.64
N GLN A 216 -1.49 -4.12 42.41
CA GLN A 216 -2.48 -3.28 41.75
C GLN A 216 -3.57 -4.08 41.02
N PHE A 217 -3.54 -5.42 41.05
CA PHE A 217 -4.53 -6.23 40.33
C PHE A 217 -5.93 -6.10 40.96
N GLU A 218 -6.89 -5.65 40.15
CA GLU A 218 -8.31 -5.70 40.48
C GLU A 218 -9.06 -6.68 39.55
N PRO A 219 -10.09 -7.40 40.03
CA PRO A 219 -10.87 -8.32 39.20
C PRO A 219 -11.55 -7.67 37.97
N ASN A 220 -11.82 -6.37 38.02
CA ASN A 220 -12.39 -5.60 36.89
C ASN A 220 -11.39 -5.51 35.71
N MET A 221 -10.09 -5.65 35.95
CA MET A 221 -9.04 -5.64 34.93
C MET A 221 -9.09 -6.87 34.02
N PHE A 222 -9.84 -7.91 34.39
CA PHE A 222 -9.98 -9.14 33.59
C PHE A 222 -10.30 -8.85 32.12
N GLY A 223 -11.13 -7.85 31.83
CA GLY A 223 -11.49 -7.46 30.47
C GLY A 223 -10.31 -6.95 29.64
N VAL A 224 -9.32 -6.30 30.26
CA VAL A 224 -8.09 -5.81 29.60
C VAL A 224 -7.23 -7.00 29.19
N PHE A 225 -6.95 -7.92 30.11
CA PHE A 225 -6.20 -9.15 29.83
C PHE A 225 -6.91 -10.05 28.80
N GLU A 226 -8.24 -10.10 28.84
CA GLU A 226 -9.02 -10.83 27.85
C GLU A 226 -8.87 -10.24 26.45
N GLU A 227 -8.93 -8.91 26.30
CA GLU A 227 -8.75 -8.27 25.00
C GLU A 227 -7.30 -8.44 24.49
N ILE A 228 -6.29 -8.39 25.36
CA ILE A 228 -4.88 -8.64 25.00
C ILE A 228 -4.72 -10.02 24.34
N ILE A 229 -5.21 -11.07 24.99
CA ILE A 229 -5.11 -12.45 24.48
C ILE A 229 -5.93 -12.65 23.20
N LYS A 230 -7.04 -11.91 23.03
CA LYS A 230 -7.86 -11.97 21.81
C LYS A 230 -7.13 -11.41 20.59
N LYS A 231 -6.17 -10.49 20.74
CA LYS A 231 -5.44 -9.88 19.61
C LYS A 231 -4.24 -10.73 19.18
N PRO A 232 -4.24 -11.34 17.97
CA PRO A 232 -3.12 -12.12 17.50
C PRO A 232 -1.82 -11.32 17.39
N VAL A 233 -1.92 -10.04 17.00
CA VAL A 233 -0.76 -9.15 16.82
C VAL A 233 -0.04 -8.92 18.16
N ILE A 234 -0.79 -8.65 19.24
CA ILE A 234 -0.21 -8.46 20.58
C ILE A 234 0.41 -9.78 21.09
N LYS A 235 -0.25 -10.92 20.89
CA LYS A 235 0.33 -12.23 21.26
C LYS A 235 1.64 -12.52 20.51
N SER A 236 1.72 -12.16 19.23
CA SER A 236 2.95 -12.28 18.45
C SER A 236 4.04 -11.36 18.99
N TRP A 237 3.67 -10.13 19.37
CA TRP A 237 4.59 -9.15 19.95
C TRP A 237 5.15 -9.58 21.32
N LEU A 238 4.35 -10.29 22.12
CA LEU A 238 4.78 -10.90 23.39
C LEU A 238 5.56 -12.22 23.23
N ASP A 239 5.64 -12.77 22.01
CA ASP A 239 6.11 -14.15 21.75
C ASP A 239 5.39 -15.16 22.68
N TRP A 240 4.05 -15.15 22.65
CA TRP A 240 3.21 -15.96 23.52
C TRP A 240 3.33 -17.47 23.23
N ASN A 241 3.66 -18.25 24.25
CA ASN A 241 3.74 -19.70 24.18
C ASN A 241 2.41 -20.37 24.55
N ASP A 242 1.77 -21.04 23.58
CA ASP A 242 0.50 -21.74 23.78
C ASP A 242 0.59 -23.10 24.50
N ASN A 243 1.80 -23.65 24.68
CA ASN A 243 1.99 -24.93 25.35
C ASN A 243 2.10 -24.77 26.88
N GLY A 244 2.72 -23.70 27.35
CA GLY A 244 2.85 -23.37 28.78
C GLY A 244 2.10 -22.11 29.22
N TYR A 245 1.36 -21.45 28.32
CA TYR A 245 0.60 -20.22 28.60
C TYR A 245 1.40 -19.07 29.20
N TYR A 246 2.59 -18.80 28.66
CA TYR A 246 3.46 -17.71 29.15
C TYR A 246 4.00 -16.87 27.98
N ALA A 247 4.37 -15.61 28.25
CA ALA A 247 5.08 -14.77 27.30
C ALA A 247 6.58 -15.03 27.37
N ARG A 248 7.24 -15.21 26.22
CA ARG A 248 8.71 -15.42 26.17
C ARG A 248 9.48 -14.10 26.15
N ASN A 249 8.88 -13.04 25.61
CA ASN A 249 9.49 -11.73 25.59
C ASN A 249 9.18 -10.98 26.89
N SER A 250 10.07 -11.09 27.88
CA SER A 250 9.90 -10.44 29.18
C SER A 250 9.94 -8.92 29.10
N VAL A 251 10.70 -8.34 28.17
CA VAL A 251 10.81 -6.88 27.98
C VAL A 251 9.47 -6.31 27.54
N ASN A 252 8.84 -6.92 26.53
CA ASN A 252 7.54 -6.48 26.04
C ASN A 252 6.42 -6.76 27.04
N LEU A 253 6.53 -7.85 27.80
CA LEU A 253 5.59 -8.15 28.88
C LEU A 253 5.62 -7.08 29.97
N ASP A 254 6.83 -6.66 30.38
CA ASP A 254 7.05 -5.62 31.38
C ASP A 254 6.50 -4.25 30.91
N ARG A 255 6.81 -3.85 29.66
CA ARG A 255 6.21 -2.66 29.03
C ARG A 255 4.68 -2.71 29.02
N LEU A 256 4.11 -3.85 28.64
CA LEU A 256 2.66 -3.99 28.63
C LEU A 256 2.04 -3.85 30.02
N PHE A 257 2.71 -4.38 31.05
CA PHE A 257 2.27 -4.24 32.44
C PHE A 257 2.40 -2.79 32.91
N SER A 258 3.50 -2.12 32.63
CA SER A 258 3.67 -0.70 32.98
C SER A 258 2.64 0.21 32.30
N TRP A 259 2.14 -0.14 31.11
CA TRP A 259 1.07 0.62 30.44
C TRP A 259 -0.30 0.48 31.10
N ILE A 260 -0.57 -0.62 31.81
CA ILE A 260 -1.86 -0.90 32.49
C ILE A 260 -1.79 -0.69 34.00
N SER A 261 -0.65 -0.21 34.50
CA SER A 261 -0.36 0.00 35.92
C SER A 261 0.12 1.41 36.17
N LYS A 262 0.08 1.81 37.44
CA LYS A 262 0.75 3.02 37.88
C LYS A 262 2.24 2.78 38.03
N THR A 263 3.04 3.78 37.67
CA THR A 263 4.51 3.74 37.66
C THR A 263 5.08 4.99 38.32
N ASP A 264 6.18 4.88 39.05
CA ASP A 264 6.86 6.05 39.62
C ASP A 264 8.00 6.52 38.71
N GLU A 265 8.07 7.83 38.43
CA GLU A 265 9.17 8.44 37.68
C GLU A 265 9.90 9.44 38.57
N TYR A 266 11.24 9.39 38.56
CA TYR A 266 12.08 10.31 39.31
C TYR A 266 12.34 11.56 38.47
N LEU A 267 11.80 12.70 38.90
CA LEU A 267 12.02 13.98 38.24
C LEU A 267 13.13 14.76 38.94
N GLU A 268 14.14 15.18 38.17
CA GLU A 268 15.15 16.11 38.64
C GLU A 268 14.53 17.51 38.81
N ARG A 269 15.06 18.30 39.75
CA ARG A 269 14.51 19.60 40.19
C ARG A 269 14.19 20.60 39.06
N ASN A 270 14.83 20.47 37.89
CA ASN A 270 14.66 21.36 36.75
C ASN A 270 13.38 21.07 35.93
N GLU A 271 12.70 19.95 36.19
CA GLU A 271 11.52 19.48 35.44
C GLU A 271 10.21 19.57 36.25
N LEU A 272 10.28 20.01 37.51
CA LEU A 272 9.13 20.22 38.39
C LEU A 272 8.64 21.68 38.29
N GLU A 273 7.31 21.91 38.31
CA GLU A 273 6.72 23.26 38.38
C GLU A 273 7.18 24.00 39.66
N GLU A 274 7.37 25.33 39.59
CA GLU A 274 8.11 26.20 40.54
C GLU A 274 7.62 26.25 42.01
N ASP A 275 6.69 25.40 42.44
CA ASP A 275 5.95 25.53 43.71
C ASP A 275 6.41 24.62 44.88
N LEU A 276 7.61 24.02 44.84
CA LEU A 276 8.10 23.13 45.92
C LEU A 276 9.22 23.74 46.79
N GLU A 277 9.12 23.51 48.11
CA GLU A 277 9.98 24.05 49.17
C GLU A 277 11.49 23.79 48.95
N GLU A 278 12.34 24.73 49.40
CA GLU A 278 13.75 24.88 48.99
C GLU A 278 14.71 23.70 49.30
N ASP A 279 14.30 22.69 50.07
CA ASP A 279 15.17 21.63 50.61
C ASP A 279 15.02 20.22 49.98
N SER A 280 14.25 20.04 48.89
CA SER A 280 14.10 18.72 48.22
C SER A 280 15.04 18.53 47.00
N ASN A 281 15.71 17.36 46.92
CA ASN A 281 16.67 16.99 45.87
C ASN A 281 16.03 16.30 44.64
N GLY A 282 14.73 16.47 44.42
CA GLY A 282 13.93 15.75 43.40
C GLY A 282 12.89 14.85 44.05
N GLU A 283 11.79 14.58 43.34
CA GLU A 283 10.64 13.85 43.86
C GLU A 283 10.22 12.74 42.88
N TYR A 284 9.74 11.63 43.44
CA TYR A 284 9.09 10.59 42.65
C TYR A 284 7.64 11.01 42.39
N VAL A 285 7.26 11.13 41.12
CA VAL A 285 5.89 11.40 40.70
C VAL A 285 5.22 10.10 40.28
N GLU A 286 4.09 9.80 40.92
CA GLU A 286 3.23 8.66 40.56
C GLU A 286 2.51 8.98 39.24
N LEU A 287 2.74 8.19 38.20
CA LEU A 287 2.12 8.33 36.89
C LEU A 287 0.95 7.36 36.75
N ASP A 288 -0.17 7.88 36.24
CA ASP A 288 -1.35 7.07 35.93
C ASP A 288 -1.09 6.08 34.76
N PRO A 289 -1.85 4.97 34.67
CA PRO A 289 -1.74 4.02 33.58
C PRO A 289 -2.09 4.66 32.23
N ILE A 290 -1.37 4.29 31.17
CA ILE A 290 -1.69 4.73 29.79
C ILE A 290 -3.02 4.10 29.33
N ILE A 291 -3.29 2.87 29.77
CA ILE A 291 -4.44 2.06 29.36
C ILE A 291 -5.26 1.71 30.59
N THR A 292 -6.53 2.11 30.59
CA THR A 292 -7.45 1.90 31.71
C THR A 292 -8.66 1.04 31.32
N LYS A 293 -8.95 0.92 30.01
CA LYS A 293 -10.14 0.22 29.50
C LYS A 293 -9.77 -0.86 28.50
N SER A 294 -10.60 -1.91 28.45
CA SER A 294 -10.42 -3.00 27.48
C SER A 294 -10.54 -2.56 26.01
N LEU A 295 -11.29 -1.49 25.72
CA LEU A 295 -11.43 -0.96 24.36
C LEU A 295 -10.13 -0.36 23.82
N GLU A 296 -9.30 0.24 24.69
CA GLU A 296 -8.03 0.88 24.34
C GLU A 296 -6.98 -0.14 23.86
N ILE A 297 -7.08 -1.40 24.31
CA ILE A 297 -6.27 -2.50 23.77
C ILE A 297 -6.50 -2.72 22.26
N ARG A 298 -7.68 -2.35 21.74
CA ARG A 298 -7.95 -2.43 20.29
C ARG A 298 -7.15 -1.40 19.52
N ASP A 299 -7.04 -0.20 20.06
CA ASP A 299 -6.29 0.89 19.42
C ASP A 299 -4.79 0.61 19.51
N LEU A 300 -4.30 0.11 20.66
CA LEU A 300 -2.92 -0.37 20.79
C LEU A 300 -2.59 -1.42 19.73
N ALA A 301 -3.49 -2.39 19.50
CA ALA A 301 -3.27 -3.46 18.52
C ALA A 301 -3.08 -2.95 17.09
N LEU A 302 -3.56 -1.74 16.75
CA LEU A 302 -3.37 -1.14 15.42
C LEU A 302 -1.92 -0.75 15.16
N PHE A 303 -1.14 -0.43 16.21
CA PHE A 303 0.23 0.07 16.05
C PHE A 303 1.27 -0.61 16.96
N ILE A 304 0.93 -1.70 17.65
CA ILE A 304 1.85 -2.43 18.56
C ILE A 304 3.17 -2.89 17.92
N ASN A 305 3.21 -3.07 16.59
CA ASN A 305 4.44 -3.45 15.88
C ASN A 305 5.25 -2.23 15.37
N ASN A 306 4.78 -1.01 15.59
CA ASN A 306 5.43 0.22 15.18
C ASN A 306 6.16 0.84 16.38
N GLU A 307 7.45 0.54 16.52
CA GLU A 307 8.27 1.01 17.65
C GLU A 307 8.32 2.54 17.77
N LYS A 308 8.27 3.28 16.65
CA LYS A 308 8.22 4.75 16.68
C LYS A 308 6.91 5.25 17.30
N ALA A 309 5.79 4.63 16.96
CA ALA A 309 4.49 4.98 17.50
C ALA A 309 4.33 4.57 18.98
N LEU A 310 4.88 3.42 19.36
CA LEU A 310 4.97 3.00 20.77
C LEU A 310 5.78 3.99 21.60
N LYS A 311 6.93 4.43 21.08
CA LYS A 311 7.76 5.41 21.78
C LYS A 311 7.02 6.74 21.99
N VAL A 312 6.33 7.26 20.98
CA VAL A 312 5.50 8.47 21.12
C VAL A 312 4.37 8.28 22.14
N MET A 313 3.74 7.09 22.17
CA MET A 313 2.72 6.77 23.17
C MET A 313 3.29 6.77 24.59
N GLU A 314 4.48 6.19 24.78
CA GLU A 314 5.17 6.09 26.07
C GLU A 314 5.65 7.46 26.53
N ASP A 315 6.34 8.22 25.66
CA ASP A 315 6.87 9.55 25.95
C ASP A 315 5.75 10.56 26.27
N GLU A 316 4.64 10.54 25.52
CA GLU A 316 3.50 11.45 25.74
C GLU A 316 2.40 10.87 26.64
N ARG A 317 2.61 9.65 27.18
CA ARG A 317 1.62 8.86 27.93
C ARG A 317 0.21 8.90 27.36
N SER A 318 0.10 8.79 26.04
CA SER A 318 -1.17 8.95 25.32
C SER A 318 -1.31 7.97 24.16
N LEU A 319 -2.25 7.04 24.31
CA LEU A 319 -2.63 6.10 23.26
C LEU A 319 -3.07 6.80 21.97
N ALA A 320 -3.79 7.92 22.09
CA ALA A 320 -4.24 8.72 20.95
C ALA A 320 -3.07 9.31 20.16
N ARG A 321 -1.99 9.73 20.85
CA ARG A 321 -0.77 10.27 20.23
C ARG A 321 0.03 9.20 19.51
N GLY A 322 0.18 8.02 20.12
CA GLY A 322 0.77 6.86 19.46
C GLY A 322 -0.01 6.45 18.21
N LEU A 323 -1.33 6.41 18.31
CA LEU A 323 -2.20 6.07 17.17
C LEU A 323 -2.09 7.11 16.04
N ALA A 324 -1.99 8.40 16.35
CA ALA A 324 -1.77 9.45 15.36
C ALA A 324 -0.38 9.33 14.69
N ALA A 325 0.67 9.07 15.47
CA ALA A 325 2.03 8.84 14.98
C ALA A 325 2.14 7.59 14.08
N SER A 326 1.24 6.62 14.24
CA SER A 326 1.22 5.41 13.41
C SER A 326 0.68 5.62 11.99
N GLY A 327 0.01 6.74 11.70
CA GLY A 327 -0.65 7.00 10.42
C GLY A 327 -1.95 6.21 10.16
N SER A 328 -2.33 5.29 11.04
CA SER A 328 -3.48 4.38 10.89
C SER A 328 -4.83 5.12 10.91
N VAL A 329 -4.94 6.20 11.69
CA VAL A 329 -6.15 7.05 11.74
C VAL A 329 -6.47 7.64 10.37
N ASN A 330 -5.45 8.05 9.63
CA ASN A 330 -5.61 8.64 8.31
C ASN A 330 -6.11 7.61 7.30
N GLN A 331 -5.62 6.36 7.36
CA GLN A 331 -6.09 5.28 6.48
C GLN A 331 -7.55 4.88 6.74
N GLN A 332 -7.97 4.85 8.02
CA GLN A 332 -9.35 4.52 8.36
C GLN A 332 -10.32 5.66 7.98
N ASN A 333 -9.92 6.91 8.21
CA ASN A 333 -10.68 8.08 7.77
C ASN A 333 -10.81 8.13 6.25
N TYR A 334 -9.73 7.81 5.53
CA TYR A 334 -9.73 7.70 4.07
C TYR A 334 -10.74 6.65 3.57
N LYS A 335 -10.71 5.42 4.12
CA LYS A 335 -11.66 4.36 3.75
C LYS A 335 -13.11 4.75 4.00
N ASN A 336 -13.38 5.41 5.13
CA ASN A 336 -14.71 5.91 5.46
C ASN A 336 -15.17 7.02 4.50
N ALA A 337 -14.28 7.94 4.12
CA ALA A 337 -14.58 8.99 3.14
C ALA A 337 -14.88 8.40 1.76
N LEU A 338 -14.12 7.38 1.34
CA LEU A 338 -14.32 6.68 0.07
C LEU A 338 -15.70 6.00 0.00
N SER A 339 -16.09 5.27 1.06
CA SER A 339 -17.40 4.61 1.13
C SER A 339 -18.55 5.63 1.03
N LYS A 340 -18.44 6.77 1.74
CA LYS A 340 -19.46 7.83 1.68
C LYS A 340 -19.58 8.46 0.29
N LEU A 341 -18.44 8.68 -0.38
CA LEU A 341 -18.42 9.19 -1.76
C LEU A 341 -19.10 8.19 -2.71
N GLU A 342 -18.80 6.89 -2.58
CA GLU A 342 -19.41 5.84 -3.39
C GLU A 342 -20.94 5.82 -3.23
N ASP A 343 -21.43 5.87 -1.99
CA ASP A 343 -22.86 5.91 -1.70
C ASP A 343 -23.51 7.19 -2.27
N SER A 344 -22.86 8.34 -2.10
CA SER A 344 -23.35 9.63 -2.63
C SER A 344 -23.44 9.64 -4.16
N LEU A 345 -22.47 9.03 -4.85
CA LEU A 345 -22.47 8.93 -6.32
C LEU A 345 -23.56 7.97 -6.83
N LYS A 346 -23.83 6.88 -6.11
CA LYS A 346 -24.97 5.98 -6.44
C LYS A 346 -26.29 6.74 -6.36
N ASP A 347 -26.48 7.54 -5.32
CA ASP A 347 -27.68 8.36 -5.14
C ASP A 347 -27.81 9.41 -6.25
N LEU A 348 -26.74 10.16 -6.57
CA LEU A 348 -26.76 11.15 -7.66
C LEU A 348 -27.08 10.52 -9.02
N ASN A 349 -26.57 9.32 -9.29
CA ASN A 349 -26.84 8.62 -10.54
C ASN A 349 -28.33 8.21 -10.66
N LEU A 350 -28.94 7.77 -9.56
CA LEU A 350 -30.38 7.47 -9.49
C LEU A 350 -31.25 8.69 -9.78
N TYR A 351 -30.79 9.88 -9.41
CA TYR A 351 -31.50 11.15 -9.59
C TYR A 351 -30.95 12.01 -10.75
N SER A 352 -30.22 11.40 -11.69
CA SER A 352 -29.56 12.11 -12.80
C SER A 352 -30.51 12.96 -13.66
N SER A 353 -31.80 12.62 -13.73
CA SER A 353 -32.82 13.40 -14.42
C SER A 353 -33.19 14.73 -13.74
N LEU A 354 -32.75 14.95 -12.50
CA LEU A 354 -33.03 16.17 -11.71
C LEU A 354 -31.90 17.22 -11.83
N ILE A 355 -30.80 16.91 -12.53
CA ILE A 355 -29.65 17.82 -12.68
C ILE A 355 -30.03 19.02 -13.56
N SER A 356 -29.90 20.23 -13.02
CA SER A 356 -30.14 21.49 -13.74
C SER A 356 -28.85 22.07 -14.34
N GLN A 357 -28.97 23.11 -15.17
CA GLN A 357 -27.79 23.82 -15.72
C GLN A 357 -26.94 24.50 -14.64
N GLU A 358 -27.53 24.91 -13.51
CA GLU A 358 -26.79 25.52 -12.41
C GLU A 358 -25.96 24.49 -11.64
N ASP A 359 -26.46 23.24 -11.58
CA ASP A 359 -25.78 22.11 -10.92
C ASP A 359 -24.54 21.63 -11.67
N LEU A 360 -24.47 21.84 -12.99
CA LEU A 360 -23.33 21.44 -13.82
C LEU A 360 -22.02 22.05 -13.32
N ARG A 361 -22.04 23.29 -12.85
CA ARG A 361 -20.85 23.95 -12.30
C ARG A 361 -20.35 23.28 -11.01
N PHE A 362 -21.28 22.83 -10.16
CA PHE A 362 -20.93 22.12 -8.92
C PHE A 362 -20.38 20.73 -9.22
N LEU A 363 -20.96 20.03 -10.19
CA LEU A 363 -20.47 18.72 -10.64
C LEU A 363 -19.10 18.83 -11.31
N ASP A 364 -18.85 19.86 -12.11
CA ASP A 364 -17.52 20.11 -12.70
C ASP A 364 -16.48 20.44 -11.65
N ASN A 365 -16.79 21.29 -10.66
CA ASN A 365 -15.88 21.57 -9.54
C ASN A 365 -15.61 20.30 -8.69
N ALA A 366 -16.63 19.50 -8.40
CA ALA A 366 -16.46 18.23 -7.69
C ALA A 366 -15.59 17.25 -8.51
N LYS A 367 -15.77 17.20 -9.83
CA LYS A 367 -14.92 16.43 -10.76
C LYS A 367 -13.46 16.93 -10.73
N GLU A 368 -13.23 18.23 -10.74
CA GLU A 368 -11.88 18.80 -10.61
C GLU A 368 -11.23 18.41 -9.27
N GLN A 369 -11.94 18.57 -8.15
CA GLN A 369 -11.45 18.18 -6.83
C GLN A 369 -11.17 16.67 -6.74
N LEU A 370 -12.06 15.83 -7.29
CA LEU A 370 -11.84 14.39 -7.39
C LEU A 370 -10.59 14.07 -8.23
N THR A 371 -10.40 14.77 -9.34
CA THR A 371 -9.22 14.62 -10.21
C THR A 371 -7.92 15.05 -9.50
N GLN A 372 -8.00 16.00 -8.55
CA GLN A 372 -6.85 16.42 -7.74
C GLN A 372 -6.45 15.40 -6.65
N ILE A 373 -7.41 14.69 -6.06
CA ILE A 373 -7.17 13.73 -4.96
C ILE A 373 -6.98 12.29 -5.42
N MET A 374 -7.54 11.92 -6.58
CA MET A 374 -7.13 10.71 -7.27
C MET A 374 -5.61 10.83 -7.41
N PRO A 375 -4.84 9.73 -7.22
CA PRO A 375 -3.46 9.75 -7.67
C PRO A 375 -3.58 10.25 -9.09
N LYS A 376 -3.04 11.46 -9.34
CA LYS A 376 -3.01 12.02 -10.69
C LYS A 376 -2.63 10.81 -11.50
N GLN A 377 -3.36 10.47 -12.57
CA GLN A 377 -2.72 9.64 -13.58
C GLN A 377 -1.38 10.32 -13.74
N THR A 378 -0.35 9.71 -13.19
CA THR A 378 0.95 10.32 -12.99
C THR A 378 1.47 10.16 -14.37
N ALA A 379 0.95 11.00 -15.29
CA ALA A 379 1.65 11.38 -16.46
C ALA A 379 3.04 11.65 -15.94
N ILE A 380 4.00 11.04 -16.59
CA ILE A 380 5.37 11.46 -16.45
C ILE A 380 5.43 12.86 -17.05
N ASN A 381 4.79 13.83 -16.39
CA ASN A 381 5.00 15.25 -16.56
C ASN A 381 6.24 15.57 -15.71
N ILE A 382 7.32 14.82 -15.96
CA ILE A 382 8.63 15.44 -15.87
C ILE A 382 8.71 16.19 -17.19
N GLU A 383 8.03 17.35 -17.25
CA GLU A 383 8.23 18.30 -18.34
C GLU A 383 9.74 18.45 -18.52
N GLY A 384 10.19 18.39 -19.77
CA GLY A 384 11.57 18.69 -20.11
C GLY A 384 11.83 20.13 -19.64
N GLY A 385 12.30 20.27 -18.40
CA GLY A 385 12.75 21.56 -17.89
C GLY A 385 13.83 22.11 -18.81
N ASN A 386 14.13 23.41 -18.69
CA ASN A 386 15.17 24.09 -19.48
C ASN A 386 16.42 23.20 -19.62
N TYR A 387 16.61 22.64 -20.81
CA TYR A 387 17.79 21.86 -21.15
C TYR A 387 18.72 22.74 -21.97
N THR A 388 20.01 22.44 -21.88
CA THR A 388 21.01 23.03 -22.77
C THR A 388 21.38 22.02 -23.85
N THR A 389 21.64 22.49 -25.06
CA THR A 389 22.11 21.64 -26.17
C THR A 389 23.62 21.78 -26.30
N ASN A 390 24.37 20.67 -26.21
CA ASN A 390 25.83 20.70 -26.27
C ASN A 390 26.35 21.10 -27.65
N PHE A 391 25.75 20.54 -28.70
CA PHE A 391 26.10 20.79 -30.10
C PHE A 391 24.96 21.52 -30.82
N GLU A 392 24.70 22.77 -30.42
CA GLU A 392 23.67 23.62 -31.04
C GLU A 392 24.17 24.31 -32.32
N TYR A 393 25.44 24.72 -32.32
CA TYR A 393 26.09 25.45 -33.41
C TYR A 393 27.39 24.77 -33.83
N GLY A 394 27.79 24.98 -35.09
CA GLY A 394 29.13 24.59 -35.57
C GLY A 394 29.35 23.09 -35.81
N VAL A 395 28.29 22.28 -35.79
CA VAL A 395 28.35 20.83 -36.07
C VAL A 395 28.83 20.58 -37.49
N LYS A 396 30.03 19.98 -37.62
CA LYS A 396 30.61 19.64 -38.92
C LYS A 396 30.31 18.20 -39.31
N LYS A 397 30.34 17.29 -38.35
CA LYS A 397 30.03 15.87 -38.52
C LYS A 397 29.00 15.45 -37.48
N HIS A 398 27.99 14.71 -37.90
CA HIS A 398 26.98 14.18 -36.98
C HIS A 398 27.47 12.82 -36.43
N PHE A 399 26.60 11.83 -36.29
CA PHE A 399 27.06 10.49 -35.93
C PHE A 399 27.89 9.88 -37.06
N LYS A 400 29.06 9.35 -36.71
CA LYS A 400 29.92 8.54 -37.59
C LYS A 400 29.75 7.04 -37.35
N SER A 401 29.59 6.66 -36.10
CA SER A 401 29.45 5.27 -35.67
C SER A 401 28.72 5.18 -34.34
N ILE A 402 28.03 4.07 -34.13
CA ILE A 402 27.24 3.77 -32.94
C ILE A 402 27.49 2.32 -32.53
N HIS A 403 27.55 2.08 -31.24
CA HIS A 403 27.67 0.76 -30.63
C HIS A 403 26.60 0.59 -29.54
N ILE A 404 25.73 -0.38 -29.76
CA ILE A 404 24.65 -0.80 -28.88
C ILE A 404 25.11 -2.05 -28.13
N LYS A 405 25.70 -1.84 -26.95
CA LYS A 405 26.12 -2.94 -26.09
C LYS A 405 24.91 -3.71 -25.56
N LYS A 406 23.86 -3.00 -25.12
CA LYS A 406 22.60 -3.60 -24.68
C LYS A 406 21.42 -2.65 -24.92
N TYR A 407 20.47 -3.06 -25.76
CA TYR A 407 19.17 -2.39 -25.88
C TYR A 407 18.16 -3.34 -26.56
N LYS A 408 17.09 -3.71 -25.84
CA LYS A 408 16.13 -4.75 -26.29
C LYS A 408 16.88 -6.01 -26.76
N PHE A 409 16.67 -6.43 -28.00
CA PHE A 409 17.33 -7.61 -28.57
C PHE A 409 18.72 -7.33 -29.17
N PHE A 410 19.14 -6.06 -29.29
CA PHE A 410 20.51 -5.75 -29.68
C PHE A 410 21.45 -6.08 -28.51
N LYS A 411 22.42 -6.95 -28.80
CA LYS A 411 23.47 -7.37 -27.88
C LYS A 411 24.79 -7.22 -28.63
N ASP A 412 25.62 -6.29 -28.18
CA ASP A 412 26.94 -6.00 -28.75
C ASP A 412 26.91 -5.76 -30.27
N PHE A 413 26.04 -4.83 -30.70
CA PHE A 413 25.81 -4.49 -32.11
C PHE A 413 26.49 -3.16 -32.47
N ALA A 414 27.23 -3.11 -33.57
CA ALA A 414 27.91 -1.90 -34.05
C ALA A 414 27.47 -1.54 -35.47
N LEU A 415 27.40 -0.24 -35.74
CA LEU A 415 27.06 0.32 -37.04
C LEU A 415 27.88 1.60 -37.30
N ASP A 416 28.37 1.77 -38.52
CA ASP A 416 29.26 2.87 -38.89
C ASP A 416 29.00 3.41 -40.30
N ASN A 417 29.76 4.44 -40.67
CA ASN A 417 29.74 5.10 -41.97
C ASN A 417 28.34 5.64 -42.31
N PHE A 418 27.76 6.36 -41.35
CA PHE A 418 26.54 7.10 -41.59
C PHE A 418 26.80 8.29 -42.51
N ASN A 419 25.78 8.60 -43.31
CA ASN A 419 25.75 9.71 -44.23
C ASN A 419 24.71 10.75 -43.77
N LYS A 420 24.41 11.76 -44.61
CA LYS A 420 23.35 12.74 -44.31
C LYS A 420 21.98 12.06 -44.28
N ILE A 421 21.71 11.14 -45.21
CA ILE A 421 20.49 10.33 -45.28
C ILE A 421 20.84 8.86 -45.04
N ASN A 422 20.22 8.24 -44.04
CA ASN A 422 20.46 6.85 -43.67
C ASN A 422 19.13 6.09 -43.73
N ILE A 423 19.00 5.23 -44.75
CA ILE A 423 17.79 4.44 -45.01
C ILE A 423 17.96 3.06 -44.40
N ILE A 424 17.11 2.72 -43.44
CA ILE A 424 17.15 1.47 -42.69
C ILE A 424 15.98 0.59 -43.16
N ALA A 425 16.29 -0.50 -43.84
CA ALA A 425 15.34 -1.45 -44.42
C ALA A 425 15.60 -2.88 -43.90
N GLY A 426 14.67 -3.81 -44.17
CA GLY A 426 14.73 -5.19 -43.68
C GLY A 426 13.36 -5.72 -43.26
N PHE A 427 13.27 -7.03 -43.03
CA PHE A 427 12.02 -7.70 -42.67
C PHE A 427 11.34 -7.09 -41.44
N ASN A 428 10.05 -7.39 -41.28
CA ASN A 428 9.33 -7.10 -40.04
C ASN A 428 10.07 -7.72 -38.86
N ASN A 429 10.12 -7.00 -37.74
CA ASN A 429 10.81 -7.43 -36.53
C ASN A 429 12.34 -7.57 -36.64
N ALA A 430 12.99 -7.06 -37.70
CA ALA A 430 14.45 -7.07 -37.84
C ALA A 430 15.18 -6.03 -36.95
N GLY A 431 14.46 -5.07 -36.36
CA GLY A 431 15.00 -4.09 -35.42
C GLY A 431 15.16 -2.67 -35.91
N LYS A 432 14.57 -2.34 -37.06
CA LYS A 432 14.61 -1.01 -37.67
C LYS A 432 14.21 0.12 -36.71
N THR A 433 12.97 0.10 -36.20
CA THR A 433 12.50 1.10 -35.22
C THR A 433 13.33 1.08 -33.94
N SER A 434 13.73 -0.11 -33.47
CA SER A 434 14.55 -0.21 -32.24
C SER A 434 15.96 0.36 -32.42
N LEU A 435 16.51 0.35 -33.64
CA LEU A 435 17.75 1.02 -33.96
C LEU A 435 17.56 2.54 -33.90
N LEU A 436 16.53 3.09 -34.56
CA LEU A 436 16.21 4.54 -34.47
C LEU A 436 16.04 4.99 -33.02
N GLU A 437 15.31 4.23 -32.21
CA GLU A 437 15.10 4.53 -30.79
C GLU A 437 16.42 4.57 -30.02
N ALA A 438 17.34 3.64 -30.26
CA ALA A 438 18.65 3.63 -29.61
C ALA A 438 19.50 4.85 -29.99
N ILE A 439 19.50 5.23 -31.27
CA ILE A 439 20.24 6.41 -31.73
C ILE A 439 19.62 7.69 -31.17
N TYR A 440 18.29 7.78 -31.13
CA TYR A 440 17.57 8.88 -30.50
C TYR A 440 17.95 9.04 -29.02
N LEU A 441 18.07 7.94 -28.26
CA LEU A 441 18.46 8.03 -26.86
C LEU A 441 19.87 8.58 -26.65
N LEU A 442 20.80 8.37 -27.60
CA LEU A 442 22.11 9.03 -27.56
C LEU A 442 21.98 10.55 -27.74
N THR A 443 21.04 11.04 -28.56
CA THR A 443 20.84 12.49 -28.75
C THR A 443 20.25 13.17 -27.53
N GLN A 444 19.49 12.45 -26.71
CA GLN A 444 18.86 12.97 -25.48
C GLN A 444 19.82 13.05 -24.28
N ARG A 445 21.02 12.48 -24.37
CA ARG A 445 22.06 12.45 -23.32
C ARG A 445 21.54 12.01 -21.95
N ASN A 446 21.29 12.93 -21.01
CA ASN A 446 20.80 12.61 -19.65
C ASN A 446 19.34 12.99 -19.43
N ASP A 447 18.58 13.27 -20.49
CA ASP A 447 17.16 13.53 -20.39
C ASP A 447 16.33 12.24 -20.33
N ILE A 448 16.08 11.80 -19.09
CA ILE A 448 15.29 10.59 -18.81
C ILE A 448 13.83 10.74 -19.23
N SER A 449 13.31 11.98 -19.30
CA SER A 449 11.93 12.26 -19.70
C SER A 449 11.69 11.86 -21.15
N SER A 450 12.64 12.10 -22.04
CA SER A 450 12.52 11.73 -23.46
C SER A 450 12.36 10.22 -23.65
N TYR A 451 13.04 9.41 -22.84
CA TYR A 451 12.87 7.96 -22.87
C TYR A 451 11.50 7.52 -22.34
N PHE A 452 11.01 8.14 -21.27
CA PHE A 452 9.67 7.89 -20.75
C PHE A 452 8.57 8.30 -21.75
N ASN A 453 8.76 9.43 -22.43
CA ASN A 453 7.89 9.88 -23.51
C ASN A 453 7.87 8.90 -24.69
N LEU A 454 9.02 8.34 -25.06
CA LEU A 454 9.11 7.29 -26.08
C LEU A 454 8.31 6.04 -25.67
N ILE A 455 8.39 5.60 -24.41
CA ILE A 455 7.56 4.50 -23.89
C ILE A 455 6.07 4.86 -23.99
N ARG A 456 5.68 6.07 -23.58
CA ARG A 456 4.30 6.57 -23.62
C ARG A 456 3.74 6.55 -25.05
N GLN A 457 4.45 7.15 -25.99
CA GLN A 457 4.05 7.23 -27.40
C GLN A 457 3.94 5.83 -28.03
N LYS A 458 4.89 4.93 -27.76
CA LYS A 458 4.85 3.54 -28.27
C LYS A 458 3.69 2.72 -27.76
N ASN A 459 3.29 2.94 -26.51
CA ASN A 459 2.15 2.24 -25.91
C ASN A 459 0.81 2.92 -26.23
N LYS A 460 0.81 4.03 -26.99
CA LYS A 460 -0.40 4.79 -27.39
C LYS A 460 -1.25 5.21 -26.19
N ILE A 461 -0.59 5.58 -25.09
CA ILE A 461 -1.21 6.02 -23.85
C ILE A 461 -1.01 7.52 -23.66
N SER A 462 -2.02 8.21 -23.12
CA SER A 462 -1.93 9.65 -22.83
C SER A 462 -1.00 9.97 -21.66
N THR A 463 -0.95 9.07 -20.66
CA THR A 463 -0.18 9.21 -19.42
C THR A 463 0.53 7.89 -19.08
N LEU A 464 1.72 7.95 -18.48
CA LEU A 464 2.53 6.76 -18.15
C LEU A 464 2.69 6.62 -16.63
N SER A 465 1.90 5.79 -15.97
CA SER A 465 2.02 5.64 -14.51
C SER A 465 3.35 4.98 -14.09
N PRO A 466 3.89 5.31 -12.89
CA PRO A 466 5.01 4.62 -12.25
C PRO A 466 4.91 3.10 -12.27
N THR A 467 3.73 2.55 -11.99
CA THR A 467 3.48 1.10 -12.02
C THR A 467 3.64 0.53 -13.43
N LEU A 468 3.10 1.21 -14.44
CA LEU A 468 3.23 0.80 -15.83
C LEU A 468 4.66 0.96 -16.34
N LEU A 469 5.33 2.08 -16.03
CA LEU A 469 6.75 2.29 -16.31
C LEU A 469 7.58 1.14 -15.71
N ASN A 470 7.30 0.77 -14.46
CA ASN A 470 7.99 -0.32 -13.78
C ASN A 470 7.80 -1.68 -14.46
N ALA A 471 6.60 -1.95 -15.00
CA ALA A 471 6.33 -3.18 -15.74
C ALA A 471 6.99 -3.20 -17.13
N LEU A 472 7.04 -2.04 -17.81
CA LEU A 472 7.58 -1.89 -19.16
C LEU A 472 9.11 -1.79 -19.19
N PHE A 473 9.72 -1.19 -18.17
CA PHE A 473 11.18 -1.09 -18.07
C PHE A 473 11.78 -2.33 -17.42
N GLN A 474 12.31 -3.21 -18.26
CA GLN A 474 12.85 -4.51 -17.82
C GLN A 474 14.37 -4.61 -17.95
N ASP A 475 14.98 -3.90 -18.90
CA ASP A 475 16.38 -4.09 -19.27
C ASP A 475 17.23 -2.84 -19.10
N LYS A 476 18.45 -3.05 -18.62
CA LYS A 476 19.54 -2.08 -18.68
C LYS A 476 19.83 -1.68 -20.12
N ILE A 477 20.00 -0.38 -20.35
CA ILE A 477 20.35 0.21 -21.64
C ILE A 477 21.81 0.66 -21.59
N ILE A 478 22.61 0.29 -22.59
CA ILE A 478 24.02 0.71 -22.71
C ILE A 478 24.31 1.01 -24.18
N LEU A 479 24.57 2.28 -24.46
CA LEU A 479 24.74 2.84 -25.79
C LEU A 479 26.01 3.69 -25.83
N SER A 480 26.69 3.68 -26.97
CA SER A 480 27.80 4.60 -27.23
C SER A 480 27.86 4.97 -28.71
N GLY A 481 28.54 6.06 -29.04
CA GLY A 481 28.74 6.50 -30.41
C GLY A 481 29.77 7.61 -30.52
N VAL A 482 30.01 8.05 -31.76
CA VAL A 482 30.90 9.16 -32.08
C VAL A 482 30.10 10.23 -32.81
N PHE A 483 29.90 11.39 -32.19
CA PHE A 483 29.19 12.55 -32.73
C PHE A 483 30.15 13.74 -32.79
N ASP A 484 30.29 14.38 -33.95
CA ASP A 484 31.25 15.47 -34.19
C ASP A 484 32.66 15.15 -33.68
N ASP A 485 33.16 13.96 -34.05
CA ASP A 485 34.44 13.38 -33.61
C ASP A 485 34.59 13.22 -32.07
N THR A 486 33.49 13.34 -31.32
CA THR A 486 33.45 13.24 -29.85
C THR A 486 32.78 11.95 -29.40
N ASN A 487 33.37 11.25 -28.42
CA ASN A 487 32.79 10.04 -27.85
C ASN A 487 31.60 10.38 -26.95
N VAL A 488 30.47 9.72 -27.18
CA VAL A 488 29.24 9.88 -26.40
C VAL A 488 28.77 8.54 -25.88
N THR A 489 28.29 8.49 -24.63
CA THR A 489 27.76 7.27 -24.01
C THR A 489 26.50 7.55 -23.23
N VAL A 490 25.59 6.58 -23.19
CA VAL A 490 24.36 6.60 -22.37
C VAL A 490 24.17 5.23 -21.72
N GLU A 491 23.96 5.23 -20.42
CA GLU A 491 23.66 4.06 -19.61
C GLU A 491 22.43 4.33 -18.75
N MET A 492 21.37 3.53 -18.93
CA MET A 492 20.15 3.62 -18.14
C MET A 492 19.92 2.34 -17.35
N VAL A 493 19.65 2.47 -16.06
CA VAL A 493 19.39 1.37 -15.14
C VAL A 493 18.15 1.64 -14.29
N LYS A 494 17.42 0.56 -14.00
CA LYS A 494 16.38 0.52 -12.97
C LYS A 494 16.93 -0.27 -11.78
N TYR A 495 16.69 0.24 -10.58
CA TYR A 495 17.18 -0.36 -9.35
C TYR A 495 16.27 -0.03 -8.16
N ASP A 496 16.43 -0.78 -7.08
CA ASP A 496 15.81 -0.51 -5.79
C ASP A 496 16.79 0.32 -4.94
N ASP A 497 16.38 1.54 -4.54
CA ASP A 497 17.25 2.48 -3.83
C ASP A 497 17.07 2.33 -2.31
N SER A 498 18.11 1.87 -1.63
CA SER A 498 18.09 1.63 -0.19
C SER A 498 18.08 2.90 0.66
N SER A 499 18.35 4.07 0.07
CA SER A 499 18.34 5.35 0.80
C SER A 499 16.95 5.95 0.97
N ILE A 500 15.95 5.43 0.26
CA ILE A 500 14.56 5.86 0.36
C ILE A 500 13.88 5.06 1.46
N ASP A 501 13.26 5.77 2.42
CA ASP A 501 12.39 5.15 3.42
C ASP A 501 11.20 4.51 2.70
N LYS A 502 11.19 3.17 2.65
CA LYS A 502 10.21 2.38 1.91
C LYS A 502 8.91 2.28 2.70
N GLN A 503 8.25 3.41 2.92
CA GLN A 503 6.82 3.40 3.22
C GLN A 503 6.07 2.74 2.05
N ASP A 504 4.84 2.29 2.26
CA ASP A 504 4.07 1.37 1.39
C ASP A 504 3.83 1.84 -0.08
N ASP A 505 4.44 2.93 -0.53
CA ASP A 505 4.21 3.54 -1.84
C ASP A 505 5.44 3.63 -2.77
N TYR A 506 6.66 3.28 -2.35
CA TYR A 506 7.82 3.29 -3.26
C TYR A 506 7.76 2.14 -4.29
N ILE A 507 8.09 2.44 -5.56
CA ILE A 507 8.09 1.44 -6.66
C ILE A 507 9.51 1.07 -7.11
N ALA A 508 10.24 2.03 -7.67
CA ALA A 508 11.57 1.83 -8.24
C ALA A 508 12.26 3.16 -8.52
N SER A 509 13.59 3.10 -8.67
CA SER A 509 14.43 4.22 -9.08
C SER A 509 15.05 3.93 -10.45
N TYR A 510 15.18 4.99 -11.25
CA TYR A 510 15.75 4.94 -12.59
C TYR A 510 16.91 5.93 -12.66
N SER A 511 18.09 5.50 -13.06
CA SER A 511 19.25 6.37 -13.25
C SER A 511 19.68 6.32 -14.71
N LEU A 512 19.84 7.51 -15.30
CA LEU A 512 20.38 7.74 -16.63
C LEU A 512 21.71 8.47 -16.49
N LYS A 513 22.81 7.74 -16.73
CA LYS A 513 24.17 8.27 -16.76
C LYS A 513 24.60 8.44 -18.20
N SER A 514 25.23 9.57 -18.51
CA SER A 514 25.76 9.84 -19.83
C SER A 514 27.15 10.46 -19.74
N SER A 515 27.92 10.37 -20.82
CA SER A 515 29.23 11.02 -20.95
C SER A 515 29.40 11.63 -22.33
N ILE A 516 30.03 12.79 -22.39
CA ILE A 516 30.57 13.41 -23.61
C ILE A 516 32.04 13.69 -23.33
N ASP A 517 32.94 13.07 -24.08
CA ASP A 517 34.40 13.20 -23.91
C ASP A 517 34.90 13.03 -22.45
N GLY A 518 34.28 12.13 -21.69
CA GLY A 518 34.60 11.91 -20.28
C GLY A 518 33.88 12.84 -19.29
N GLU A 519 33.14 13.86 -19.75
CA GLU A 519 32.28 14.67 -18.87
C GLU A 519 30.95 13.96 -18.60
N PHE A 520 30.75 13.52 -17.35
CA PHE A 520 29.58 12.77 -16.95
C PHE A 520 28.42 13.65 -16.50
N ARG A 521 27.19 13.21 -16.83
CA ARG A 521 25.95 13.75 -16.26
C ARG A 521 25.06 12.60 -15.81
N ASN A 522 24.41 12.77 -14.67
CA ASN A 522 23.44 11.81 -14.15
C ASN A 522 22.07 12.48 -13.99
N ASN A 523 21.03 11.68 -14.15
CA ASN A 523 19.66 12.06 -13.86
C ASN A 523 18.94 10.84 -13.28
N THR A 524 18.53 10.96 -12.03
CA THR A 524 17.85 9.92 -11.28
C THR A 524 16.40 10.32 -11.07
N VAL A 525 15.48 9.38 -11.27
CA VAL A 525 14.04 9.54 -10.99
C VAL A 525 13.60 8.44 -10.04
N HIS A 526 13.04 8.83 -8.91
CA HIS A 526 12.40 7.96 -7.95
C HIS A 526 10.90 7.98 -8.17
N THR A 527 10.29 6.79 -8.21
CA THR A 527 8.89 6.63 -8.53
C THR A 527 8.12 5.99 -7.38
N PHE A 528 6.91 6.49 -7.17
CA PHE A 528 6.02 6.15 -6.06
C PHE A 528 4.60 5.91 -6.60
N ILE A 529 3.78 5.18 -5.85
CA ILE A 529 2.38 4.88 -6.19
C ILE A 529 1.52 6.13 -5.97
N HIS A 530 1.74 6.84 -4.87
CA HIS A 530 0.88 7.94 -4.42
C HIS A 530 1.61 9.29 -4.37
N GLU A 531 2.92 9.28 -4.10
CA GLU A 531 3.73 10.48 -4.18
C GLU A 531 4.09 10.88 -5.62
N ARG A 532 4.43 12.17 -5.79
CA ARG A 532 5.01 12.65 -7.04
C ARG A 532 6.40 12.05 -7.23
N MET A 533 6.75 11.77 -8.48
CA MET A 533 8.11 11.35 -8.81
C MET A 533 9.12 12.42 -8.36
N ARG A 534 10.20 11.97 -7.74
CA ARG A 534 11.29 12.85 -7.30
C ARG A 534 12.44 12.72 -8.30
N ARG A 535 12.74 13.79 -9.03
CA ARG A 535 13.86 13.86 -9.96
C ARG A 535 15.06 14.53 -9.28
N ASN A 536 16.22 13.91 -9.38
CA ASN A 536 17.50 14.47 -8.97
C ASN A 536 18.47 14.44 -10.16
N ALA A 537 18.84 15.62 -10.66
CA ALA A 537 19.76 15.76 -11.79
C ALA A 537 20.64 17.00 -11.57
N ASP A 538 21.93 16.89 -11.91
CA ASP A 538 22.87 18.03 -11.79
C ASP A 538 22.46 19.17 -12.74
N GLN A 539 22.22 18.81 -14.01
CA GLN A 539 21.74 19.65 -15.09
C GLN A 539 21.26 18.75 -16.22
N VAL A 540 20.14 19.08 -16.86
CA VAL A 540 19.63 18.34 -18.02
C VAL A 540 20.20 18.96 -19.28
N SER A 541 20.71 18.13 -20.17
CA SER A 541 21.24 18.59 -21.44
C SER A 541 21.00 17.54 -22.52
N HIS A 542 20.87 18.01 -23.75
CA HIS A 542 20.81 17.17 -24.94
C HIS A 542 22.14 17.25 -25.69
N LEU A 543 22.49 16.19 -26.42
CA LEU A 543 23.66 16.19 -27.28
C LEU A 543 23.49 17.20 -28.42
N CYS A 544 22.39 17.10 -29.15
CA CYS A 544 22.04 17.96 -30.28
C CYS A 544 20.52 18.09 -30.39
N SER A 545 20.04 19.07 -31.16
CA SER A 545 18.64 19.16 -31.54
C SER A 545 18.20 17.87 -32.23
N SER A 546 17.07 17.29 -31.83
CA SER A 546 16.58 16.06 -32.46
C SER A 546 15.09 15.85 -32.27
N SER A 547 14.48 15.09 -33.18
CA SER A 547 13.05 14.80 -33.20
C SER A 547 12.81 13.39 -33.74
N PHE A 548 11.77 12.73 -33.23
CA PHE A 548 11.36 11.38 -33.63
C PHE A 548 9.94 11.42 -34.18
N LYS A 549 9.80 11.18 -35.48
CA LYS A 549 8.50 11.17 -36.18
C LYS A 549 8.11 9.75 -36.56
N SER A 550 6.88 9.36 -36.24
CA SER A 550 6.29 8.06 -36.56
C SER A 550 4.82 8.26 -36.91
N PRO A 551 4.23 7.47 -37.84
CA PRO A 551 2.78 7.53 -38.11
C PRO A 551 1.93 7.32 -36.87
N TYR A 552 2.48 6.65 -35.86
CA TYR A 552 1.76 6.25 -34.66
C TYR A 552 1.94 7.22 -33.50
N PHE A 553 2.79 8.24 -33.64
CA PHE A 553 3.08 9.23 -32.62
C PHE A 553 2.42 10.55 -33.02
N TYR A 554 1.20 10.79 -32.51
CA TYR A 554 0.57 12.11 -32.63
C TYR A 554 0.67 12.84 -31.29
N ASP A 555 1.46 13.91 -31.26
CA ASP A 555 1.65 14.76 -30.09
C ASP A 555 1.61 16.23 -30.54
N ILE A 556 0.49 16.90 -30.29
CA ILE A 556 0.27 18.27 -30.77
C ILE A 556 1.23 19.27 -30.12
N ASP A 557 1.70 19.01 -28.90
CA ASP A 557 2.63 19.89 -28.20
C ASP A 557 4.05 19.80 -28.81
N ASP A 558 4.47 18.60 -29.23
CA ASP A 558 5.73 18.41 -29.98
C ASP A 558 5.67 19.12 -31.34
N LEU A 559 4.56 18.98 -32.07
CA LEU A 559 4.33 19.66 -33.35
C LEU A 559 4.34 21.19 -33.20
N LEU A 560 3.82 21.71 -32.10
CA LEU A 560 3.87 23.13 -31.79
C LEU A 560 5.27 23.64 -31.53
N GLY A 561 6.09 22.86 -30.83
CA GLY A 561 7.51 23.13 -30.66
C GLY A 561 8.21 23.25 -32.02
N ASP A 562 7.94 22.32 -32.93
CA ASP A 562 8.51 22.32 -34.28
C ASP A 562 8.03 23.52 -35.11
N TYR A 563 6.73 23.83 -35.05
CA TYR A 563 6.13 24.97 -35.75
C TYR A 563 6.73 26.31 -35.27
N ASN A 564 6.81 26.52 -33.96
CA ASN A 564 7.36 27.75 -33.39
C ASN A 564 8.83 27.96 -33.78
N LYS A 565 9.64 26.89 -33.75
CA LYS A 565 11.03 26.92 -34.24
C LYS A 565 11.10 27.21 -35.74
N SER A 566 10.15 26.70 -36.52
CA SER A 566 10.08 26.91 -37.98
C SER A 566 9.70 28.34 -38.36
N ILE A 567 8.86 29.02 -37.57
CA ILE A 567 8.55 30.44 -37.76
C ILE A 567 9.80 31.30 -37.49
N GLY A 568 10.48 31.06 -36.37
CA GLY A 568 11.66 31.82 -35.96
C GLY A 568 12.90 31.58 -36.83
N ALA A 569 12.96 30.45 -37.55
CA ALA A 569 14.05 30.11 -38.46
C ALA A 569 13.90 30.85 -39.80
N SER A 570 14.32 32.12 -39.84
CA SER A 570 14.55 32.83 -41.11
C SER A 570 15.93 32.50 -41.69
N LEU A 571 15.99 32.18 -42.98
CA LEU A 571 17.23 31.94 -43.69
C LEU A 571 17.36 32.94 -44.85
N THR A 572 18.51 33.60 -44.94
CA THR A 572 18.87 34.45 -46.08
C THR A 572 19.31 33.55 -47.25
N SER A 573 18.59 33.57 -48.37
CA SER A 573 19.08 32.98 -49.63
C SER A 573 19.64 34.06 -50.54
N VAL A 574 20.85 33.84 -51.07
CA VAL A 574 21.38 34.62 -52.20
C VAL A 574 20.93 33.92 -53.47
N SER A 575 20.06 34.55 -54.25
CA SER A 575 19.71 34.06 -55.59
C SER A 575 20.83 34.39 -56.58
N SER A 576 21.24 33.40 -57.37
CA SER A 576 22.19 33.55 -58.49
C SER A 576 21.56 34.16 -59.74
N SER A 577 20.71 35.17 -59.57
CA SER A 577 20.10 35.97 -60.64
C SER A 577 20.42 37.43 -60.37
N GLU A 578 20.77 38.18 -61.43
CA GLU A 578 21.33 39.55 -61.45
C GLU A 578 20.43 40.67 -60.86
N SER A 579 19.79 40.43 -59.73
CA SER A 579 19.03 41.41 -58.95
C SER A 579 19.30 41.19 -57.46
N ASP A 580 19.97 42.15 -56.82
CA ASP A 580 20.36 42.21 -55.40
C ASP A 580 19.17 42.32 -54.43
N ASP A 581 18.10 41.53 -54.59
CA ASP A 581 17.03 41.41 -53.59
C ASP A 581 17.28 40.20 -52.69
N LEU A 582 17.70 40.48 -51.45
CA LEU A 582 17.80 39.51 -50.36
C LEU A 582 16.41 38.93 -50.04
N ASN A 583 16.09 37.78 -50.62
CA ASN A 583 14.85 37.09 -50.31
C ASN A 583 15.02 36.30 -49.00
N ILE A 584 14.43 36.80 -47.91
CA ILE A 584 14.40 36.12 -46.61
C ILE A 584 13.18 35.21 -46.61
N GLN A 585 13.42 33.89 -46.69
CA GLN A 585 12.36 32.88 -46.61
C GLN A 585 12.43 32.18 -45.25
N SER A 586 11.29 32.10 -44.56
CA SER A 586 11.15 31.31 -43.33
C SER A 586 11.16 29.82 -43.65
N ALA A 587 11.58 28.99 -42.68
CA ALA A 587 11.56 27.54 -42.84
C ALA A 587 10.15 27.02 -43.12
N ILE A 588 9.14 27.56 -42.41
CA ILE A 588 7.72 27.27 -42.68
C ILE A 588 7.31 27.64 -44.11
N GLY A 589 7.82 28.75 -44.66
CA GLY A 589 7.55 29.17 -46.03
C GLY A 589 8.03 28.14 -47.07
N LEU A 590 9.18 27.50 -46.85
CA LEU A 590 9.66 26.41 -47.72
C LEU A 590 8.74 25.20 -47.68
N VAL A 591 8.21 24.87 -46.50
CA VAL A 591 7.26 23.76 -46.34
C VAL A 591 5.95 24.07 -47.06
N ILE A 592 5.42 25.27 -46.88
CA ILE A 592 4.18 25.71 -47.52
C ILE A 592 4.35 25.77 -49.04
N ASP A 593 5.47 26.26 -49.55
CA ASP A 593 5.76 26.27 -50.99
C ASP A 593 5.76 24.86 -51.59
N PHE A 594 6.31 23.88 -50.86
CA PHE A 594 6.28 22.48 -51.27
C PHE A 594 4.85 21.92 -51.22
N MET A 595 4.10 22.20 -50.16
CA MET A 595 2.69 21.78 -50.05
C MET A 595 1.83 22.39 -51.15
N ASN A 596 2.05 23.66 -51.50
CA ASN A 596 1.33 24.35 -52.57
C ASN A 596 1.60 23.71 -53.95
N LYS A 597 2.81 23.18 -54.19
CA LYS A 597 3.10 22.44 -55.44
C LYS A 597 2.29 21.14 -55.56
N ILE A 598 2.06 20.47 -54.43
CA ILE A 598 1.29 19.22 -54.39
C ILE A 598 -0.21 19.50 -54.43
N GLU A 599 -0.68 20.45 -53.63
CA GLU A 599 -2.07 20.85 -53.51
C GLU A 599 -2.17 22.38 -53.63
N PRO A 600 -2.40 22.90 -54.85
CA PRO A 600 -2.39 24.35 -55.14
C PRO A 600 -3.39 25.17 -54.34
N THR A 601 -4.39 24.51 -53.72
CA THR A 601 -5.40 25.18 -52.91
C THR A 601 -4.88 25.59 -51.54
N ILE A 602 -3.76 25.04 -51.07
CA ILE A 602 -3.11 25.40 -49.80
C ILE A 602 -2.30 26.67 -50.01
N LYS A 603 -2.69 27.78 -49.34
CA LYS A 603 -1.94 29.04 -49.38
C LYS A 603 -1.04 29.26 -48.17
N ASP A 604 -1.52 28.88 -46.99
CA ASP A 604 -0.81 29.06 -45.73
C ASP A 604 -1.34 28.06 -44.70
N VAL A 605 -0.55 27.78 -43.66
CA VAL A 605 -0.93 26.93 -42.53
C VAL A 605 -0.60 27.65 -41.22
N ARG A 606 -1.63 27.91 -40.42
CA ARG A 606 -1.52 28.64 -39.16
C ARG A 606 -1.95 27.81 -37.98
N PHE A 607 -1.26 27.98 -36.86
CA PHE A 607 -1.70 27.41 -35.60
C PHE A 607 -2.81 28.24 -34.95
N THR A 608 -3.81 27.59 -34.36
CA THR A 608 -4.86 28.23 -33.56
C THR A 608 -5.13 27.42 -32.28
N GLU A 609 -5.44 28.13 -31.21
CA GLU A 609 -5.90 27.58 -29.93
C GLU A 609 -7.23 28.27 -29.58
N ASP A 610 -8.33 27.52 -29.63
CA ASP A 610 -9.69 28.03 -29.36
C ASP A 610 -10.46 27.00 -28.52
N MET A 611 -11.13 27.46 -27.46
CA MET A 611 -11.86 26.60 -26.49
C MET A 611 -11.07 25.34 -26.06
N GLU A 612 -9.78 25.49 -25.73
CA GLU A 612 -8.85 24.40 -25.34
C GLU A 612 -8.50 23.39 -26.46
N LEU A 613 -8.89 23.66 -27.71
CA LEU A 613 -8.51 22.85 -28.87
C LEU A 613 -7.33 23.47 -29.62
N LYS A 614 -6.20 22.78 -29.60
CA LYS A 614 -4.98 23.11 -30.36
C LYS A 614 -5.04 22.46 -31.75
N ARG A 615 -5.01 23.25 -32.82
CA ARG A 615 -5.13 22.75 -34.21
C ARG A 615 -4.41 23.62 -35.24
N PHE A 616 -4.06 23.00 -36.37
CA PHE A 616 -3.53 23.70 -37.54
C PHE A 616 -4.65 23.98 -38.53
N ILE A 617 -4.76 25.22 -38.96
CA ILE A 617 -5.77 25.72 -39.87
C ILE A 617 -5.11 26.10 -41.20
N VAL A 618 -5.67 25.60 -42.29
CA VAL A 618 -5.22 25.85 -43.65
C VAL A 618 -6.01 27.01 -44.25
N GLU A 619 -5.30 28.04 -44.72
CA GLU A 619 -5.88 29.08 -45.56
C GLU A 619 -6.00 28.55 -46.99
N SER A 620 -7.24 28.41 -47.46
CA SER A 620 -7.52 27.82 -48.77
C SER A 620 -7.76 28.87 -49.85
N ALA A 621 -7.35 28.56 -51.07
CA ALA A 621 -7.71 29.33 -52.27
C ALA A 621 -9.20 29.21 -52.65
N TYR A 622 -9.92 28.19 -52.18
CA TYR A 622 -11.32 27.93 -52.55
C TYR A 622 -12.31 28.93 -51.97
N ASP A 623 -12.11 29.35 -50.72
CA ASP A 623 -13.00 30.26 -50.03
C ASP A 623 -12.21 31.08 -49.02
N PHE A 624 -12.05 32.38 -49.29
CA PHE A 624 -11.34 33.30 -48.39
C PHE A 624 -12.08 33.51 -47.06
N ASN A 625 -13.36 33.11 -46.95
CA ASN A 625 -14.16 33.21 -45.73
C ASN A 625 -14.23 31.89 -44.95
N ARG A 626 -13.62 30.80 -45.44
CA ARG A 626 -13.58 29.51 -44.74
C ARG A 626 -12.16 28.97 -44.66
N SER A 627 -11.67 28.82 -43.43
CA SER A 627 -10.45 28.08 -43.16
C SER A 627 -10.78 26.64 -42.78
N PHE A 628 -9.95 25.70 -43.22
CA PHE A 628 -10.17 24.26 -42.97
C PHE A 628 -9.16 23.76 -41.95
N ASP A 629 -9.56 22.79 -41.12
CA ASP A 629 -8.60 22.08 -40.29
C ASP A 629 -7.65 21.27 -41.18
N LEU A 630 -6.35 21.26 -40.88
CA LEU A 630 -5.37 20.44 -41.58
C LEU A 630 -5.76 18.96 -41.57
N THR A 631 -6.46 18.51 -40.51
CA THR A 631 -6.99 17.15 -40.44
C THR A 631 -8.05 16.83 -41.49
N SER A 632 -8.60 17.85 -42.17
CA SER A 632 -9.54 17.70 -43.29
C SER A 632 -8.84 17.31 -44.60
N TYR A 633 -7.52 17.51 -44.69
CA TYR A 633 -6.71 17.08 -45.82
C TYR A 633 -6.27 15.62 -45.66
N GLY A 634 -5.91 14.95 -46.76
CA GLY A 634 -5.45 13.55 -46.71
C GLY A 634 -4.20 13.37 -45.83
N GLU A 635 -4.10 12.21 -45.16
CA GLU A 635 -3.03 11.90 -44.19
C GLU A 635 -1.61 12.08 -44.77
N GLY A 636 -1.42 11.80 -46.06
CA GLY A 636 -0.14 12.05 -46.74
C GLY A 636 0.31 13.52 -46.71
N ILE A 637 -0.61 14.48 -46.90
CA ILE A 637 -0.30 15.92 -46.82
C ILE A 637 0.04 16.33 -45.39
N GLN A 638 -0.74 15.85 -44.42
CA GLN A 638 -0.50 16.10 -43.00
C GLN A 638 0.90 15.60 -42.60
N ARG A 639 1.26 14.39 -43.03
CA ARG A 639 2.55 13.78 -42.75
C ARG A 639 3.72 14.53 -43.38
N ILE A 640 3.57 14.94 -44.65
CA ILE A 640 4.57 15.79 -45.33
C ILE A 640 4.82 17.06 -44.53
N PHE A 641 3.74 17.73 -44.09
CA PHE A 641 3.83 18.94 -43.28
C PHE A 641 4.58 18.68 -41.96
N TYR A 642 4.17 17.68 -41.18
CA TYR A 642 4.77 17.37 -39.87
C TYR A 642 6.24 16.96 -39.96
N ILE A 643 6.61 16.15 -40.96
CA ILE A 643 8.01 15.77 -41.20
C ILE A 643 8.82 17.00 -41.62
N ALA A 644 8.32 17.80 -42.56
CA ALA A 644 9.07 18.94 -43.08
C ALA A 644 9.32 20.02 -42.02
N LEU A 645 8.34 20.29 -41.12
CA LEU A 645 8.52 21.20 -39.98
C LEU A 645 9.68 20.79 -39.07
N SER A 646 9.84 19.49 -38.84
CA SER A 646 10.84 18.98 -37.89
C SER A 646 12.30 19.24 -38.32
N PHE A 647 12.57 19.53 -39.59
CA PHE A 647 13.92 19.86 -40.06
C PHE A 647 14.43 21.17 -39.48
N ALA A 648 13.58 22.21 -39.42
CA ALA A 648 13.96 23.48 -38.83
C ALA A 648 14.21 23.35 -37.32
N ALA A 649 13.37 22.54 -36.66
CA ALA A 649 13.49 22.25 -35.24
C ALA A 649 14.75 21.45 -34.89
N CYS A 650 15.23 20.62 -35.83
CA CYS A 650 16.41 19.78 -35.70
C CYS A 650 17.67 20.40 -36.33
N ARG A 651 17.68 21.70 -36.64
CA ARG A 651 18.84 22.36 -37.27
C ARG A 651 20.15 22.02 -36.56
N ASN A 652 21.18 21.67 -37.35
CA ASN A 652 22.50 21.17 -36.88
C ASN A 652 22.45 19.86 -36.08
N GLY A 653 21.38 19.08 -36.21
CA GLY A 653 21.12 17.92 -35.36
C GLY A 653 20.65 16.69 -36.13
N VAL A 654 19.79 15.88 -35.50
CA VAL A 654 19.43 14.55 -36.02
C VAL A 654 17.92 14.36 -36.05
N LEU A 655 17.39 13.91 -37.18
CA LEU A 655 15.98 13.62 -37.37
C LEU A 655 15.74 12.12 -37.58
N PHE A 656 14.81 11.54 -36.83
CA PHE A 656 14.40 10.15 -36.94
C PHE A 656 13.00 10.06 -37.55
N ILE A 657 12.83 9.29 -38.62
CA ILE A 657 11.54 9.12 -39.30
C ILE A 657 11.23 7.63 -39.46
N ASP A 658 10.32 7.12 -38.65
CA ASP A 658 9.85 5.75 -38.77
C ASP A 658 8.77 5.63 -39.85
N GLU A 659 8.85 4.56 -40.66
CA GLU A 659 7.96 4.25 -41.78
C GLU A 659 7.73 5.43 -42.73
N PHE A 660 8.81 6.01 -43.24
CA PHE A 660 8.82 7.28 -43.98
C PHE A 660 7.66 7.44 -44.99
N GLU A 661 7.41 6.41 -45.80
CA GLU A 661 6.45 6.39 -46.91
C GLU A 661 4.97 6.27 -46.50
N THR A 662 4.67 5.87 -45.26
CA THR A 662 3.30 5.48 -44.88
C THR A 662 2.31 6.61 -45.15
N ALA A 663 1.20 6.29 -45.82
CA ALA A 663 0.15 7.20 -46.29
C ALA A 663 0.53 8.21 -47.40
N ILE A 664 1.75 8.16 -47.94
CA ILE A 664 2.19 8.97 -49.09
C ILE A 664 2.02 8.16 -50.37
N HIS A 665 1.25 8.69 -51.31
CA HIS A 665 1.06 8.04 -52.61
C HIS A 665 2.38 8.00 -53.40
N TYR A 666 2.67 6.86 -54.05
CA TYR A 666 3.96 6.61 -54.69
C TYR A 666 4.37 7.68 -55.70
N SER A 667 3.41 8.32 -56.37
CA SER A 667 3.66 9.39 -57.35
C SER A 667 4.30 10.64 -56.73
N LEU A 668 4.14 10.86 -55.43
CA LEU A 668 4.70 12.01 -54.71
C LEU A 668 6.06 11.70 -54.07
N LEU A 669 6.47 10.42 -54.00
CA LEU A 669 7.70 10.02 -53.31
C LEU A 669 8.94 10.64 -53.96
N LEU A 670 8.98 10.75 -55.29
CA LEU A 670 10.15 11.31 -55.99
C LEU A 670 10.37 12.78 -55.64
N GLU A 671 9.31 13.59 -55.67
CA GLU A 671 9.38 15.01 -55.28
C GLU A 671 9.64 15.18 -53.78
N PHE A 672 9.01 14.36 -52.93
CA PHE A 672 9.16 14.46 -51.49
C PHE A 672 10.55 14.03 -51.01
N THR A 673 11.10 12.94 -51.53
CA THR A 673 12.48 12.51 -51.18
C THR A 673 13.52 13.56 -51.60
N ARG A 674 13.34 14.19 -52.77
CA ARG A 674 14.17 15.34 -53.19
C ARG A 674 14.09 16.49 -52.21
N PHE A 675 12.88 16.86 -51.80
CA PHE A 675 12.65 17.91 -50.83
C PHE A 675 13.29 17.60 -49.47
N ILE A 676 13.23 16.35 -49.03
CA ILE A 676 13.88 15.88 -47.79
C ILE A 676 15.40 16.02 -47.85
N GLN A 677 16.05 15.65 -48.97
CA GLN A 677 17.49 15.87 -49.13
C GLN A 677 17.87 17.35 -49.11
N GLN A 678 17.05 18.20 -49.76
CA GLN A 678 17.23 19.66 -49.74
C GLN A 678 17.12 20.23 -48.32
N LEU A 679 16.11 19.80 -47.55
CA LEU A 679 15.94 20.23 -46.16
C LEU A 679 17.10 19.73 -45.28
N ALA A 680 17.53 18.47 -45.46
CA ALA A 680 18.64 17.89 -44.71
C ALA A 680 19.94 18.67 -44.92
N GLU A 681 20.24 19.07 -46.16
CA GLU A 681 21.40 19.90 -46.45
C GLU A 681 21.23 21.33 -45.93
N ARG A 682 20.08 21.98 -46.21
CA ARG A 682 19.82 23.38 -45.86
C ARG A 682 19.80 23.64 -44.36
N PHE A 683 19.27 22.71 -43.57
CA PHE A 683 19.23 22.80 -42.11
C PHE A 683 20.39 22.06 -41.42
N ASN A 684 21.30 21.47 -42.21
CA ASN A 684 22.41 20.65 -41.72
C ASN A 684 21.93 19.57 -40.74
N VAL A 685 20.99 18.72 -41.17
CA VAL A 685 20.38 17.65 -40.37
C VAL A 685 20.84 16.30 -40.88
N GLN A 686 21.22 15.39 -39.98
CA GLN A 686 21.39 13.98 -40.31
C GLN A 686 20.06 13.23 -40.11
N VAL A 687 19.60 12.54 -41.16
CA VAL A 687 18.32 11.84 -41.17
C VAL A 687 18.56 10.34 -41.05
N PHE A 688 17.84 9.71 -40.13
CA PHE A 688 17.70 8.26 -40.00
C PHE A 688 16.25 7.91 -40.25
N LEU A 689 15.98 7.12 -41.29
CA LEU A 689 14.62 6.75 -41.63
C LEU A 689 14.49 5.25 -41.82
N THR A 690 13.30 4.72 -41.53
CA THR A 690 12.95 3.34 -41.88
C THR A 690 11.99 3.33 -43.05
N SER A 691 12.11 2.30 -43.90
CA SER A 691 11.18 2.09 -45.01
C SER A 691 10.96 0.61 -45.27
N HIS A 692 9.73 0.29 -45.67
CA HIS A 692 9.29 -0.99 -46.19
C HIS A 692 8.97 -0.94 -47.70
N SER A 693 9.05 0.25 -48.32
CA SER A 693 8.72 0.46 -49.74
C SER A 693 9.97 0.48 -50.62
N GLY A 694 9.95 -0.37 -51.64
CA GLY A 694 11.01 -0.39 -52.66
C GLY A 694 10.93 0.87 -53.52
N GLU A 695 9.71 1.35 -53.77
CA GLU A 695 9.42 2.61 -54.45
C GLU A 695 10.00 3.81 -53.69
N CYS A 696 9.93 3.81 -52.36
CA CYS A 696 10.53 4.86 -51.53
C CYS A 696 12.06 4.85 -51.60
N ILE A 697 12.68 3.68 -51.45
CA ILE A 697 14.14 3.53 -51.55
C ILE A 697 14.62 3.97 -52.94
N LYS A 698 13.90 3.55 -53.99
CA LYS A 698 14.18 3.92 -55.37
C LYS A 698 14.00 5.43 -55.60
N ALA A 699 12.93 6.02 -55.06
CA ALA A 699 12.69 7.47 -55.15
C ALA A 699 13.83 8.30 -54.57
N PHE A 700 14.41 7.90 -53.43
CA PHE A 700 15.59 8.57 -52.86
C PHE A 700 16.81 8.57 -53.78
N LEU A 701 16.97 7.53 -54.60
CA LEU A 701 18.14 7.34 -55.47
C LEU A 701 17.93 7.89 -56.88
N GLU A 702 16.68 8.06 -57.30
CA GLU A 702 16.29 8.47 -58.65
C GLU A 702 15.81 9.92 -58.75
N ASN A 703 15.72 10.66 -57.64
CA ASN A 703 15.22 12.03 -57.64
C ASN A 703 16.19 13.11 -58.16
N GLU A 704 17.35 12.68 -58.66
CA GLU A 704 18.40 13.51 -59.29
C GLU A 704 19.01 14.59 -58.36
N TYR A 705 19.00 14.37 -57.04
CA TYR A 705 19.63 15.30 -56.10
C TYR A 705 21.12 15.02 -55.85
N ASN A 706 21.43 14.17 -54.87
CA ASN A 706 22.81 13.78 -54.56
C ASN A 706 22.82 12.44 -53.81
N ASN A 707 23.26 11.38 -54.49
CA ASN A 707 23.31 10.04 -53.93
C ASN A 707 24.50 9.83 -52.99
N ASP A 708 25.59 10.59 -53.11
CA ASP A 708 26.78 10.46 -52.26
C ASP A 708 26.48 10.65 -50.77
N TYR A 709 25.39 11.35 -50.46
CA TYR A 709 24.90 11.59 -49.12
C TYR A 709 23.88 10.55 -48.62
N ILE A 710 23.73 9.42 -49.32
CA ILE A 710 22.79 8.37 -48.97
C ILE A 710 23.54 7.09 -48.61
N THR A 711 23.13 6.47 -47.51
CA THR A 711 23.51 5.10 -47.15
C THR A 711 22.27 4.26 -46.88
N GLY A 712 22.21 3.07 -47.48
CA GLY A 712 21.22 2.05 -47.23
C GLY A 712 21.76 0.96 -46.31
N PHE A 713 20.99 0.61 -45.28
CA PHE A 713 21.27 -0.47 -44.33
C PHE A 713 20.15 -1.52 -44.39
N GLN A 714 20.51 -2.76 -44.74
CA GLN A 714 19.61 -3.91 -44.62
C GLN A 714 19.86 -4.60 -43.28
N LEU A 715 18.85 -4.59 -42.40
CA LEU A 715 18.85 -5.34 -41.15
C LEU A 715 18.22 -6.72 -41.36
N SER A 716 18.91 -7.74 -40.87
CA SER A 716 18.46 -9.13 -40.89
C SER A 716 18.73 -9.80 -39.55
N LYS A 717 17.94 -10.82 -39.21
CA LYS A 717 18.12 -11.59 -37.97
C LYS A 717 18.56 -13.01 -38.32
N ILE A 718 19.77 -13.39 -37.89
CA ILE A 718 20.37 -14.71 -38.12
C ILE A 718 20.79 -15.26 -36.75
N ASP A 719 20.30 -16.44 -36.37
CA ASP A 719 20.63 -17.11 -35.09
C ASP A 719 20.51 -16.19 -33.86
N ASP A 720 19.40 -15.44 -33.78
CA ASP A 720 19.13 -14.43 -32.75
C ASP A 720 20.10 -13.25 -32.65
N LYS A 721 20.99 -13.08 -33.63
CA LYS A 721 21.85 -11.90 -33.80
C LYS A 721 21.36 -11.02 -34.94
N VAL A 722 21.47 -9.71 -34.75
CA VAL A 722 21.17 -8.75 -35.82
C VAL A 722 22.41 -8.57 -36.67
N VAL A 723 22.28 -8.81 -37.97
CA VAL A 723 23.33 -8.65 -38.98
C VAL A 723 22.92 -7.54 -39.93
N VAL A 724 23.87 -6.68 -40.30
CA VAL A 724 23.65 -5.57 -41.22
C VAL A 724 24.49 -5.71 -42.48
N LYS A 725 23.86 -5.45 -43.62
CA LYS A 725 24.54 -5.19 -44.90
C LYS A 725 24.35 -3.72 -45.26
N ARG A 726 25.35 -3.13 -45.90
CA ARG A 726 25.39 -1.70 -46.24
C ARG A 726 25.65 -1.49 -47.72
N ALA A 727 25.02 -0.48 -48.29
CA ALA A 727 25.33 0.07 -49.61
C ALA A 727 25.33 1.60 -49.53
N ASP A 728 26.32 2.25 -50.14
CA ASP A 728 26.56 3.69 -50.02
C ASP A 728 26.53 4.37 -51.39
N GLY A 729 26.10 5.62 -51.44
CA GLY A 729 26.40 6.54 -52.52
C GLY A 729 25.84 6.15 -53.89
N GLU A 730 26.53 6.57 -54.93
CA GLU A 730 26.27 6.14 -56.31
C GLU A 730 26.33 4.63 -56.50
N ARG A 731 27.14 3.92 -55.71
CA ARG A 731 27.16 2.44 -55.76
C ARG A 731 25.81 1.88 -55.32
N PHE A 732 25.17 2.47 -54.31
CA PHE A 732 23.84 2.03 -53.90
C PHE A 732 22.81 2.26 -55.02
N GLY A 733 22.82 3.44 -55.64
CA GLY A 733 22.01 3.74 -56.82
C GLY A 733 22.21 2.73 -57.95
N TYR A 734 23.48 2.43 -58.28
CA TYR A 734 23.83 1.44 -59.29
C TYR A 734 23.27 0.04 -58.97
N LEU A 735 23.37 -0.41 -57.72
CA LEU A 735 22.88 -1.73 -57.28
C LEU A 735 21.35 -1.83 -57.37
N ILE A 736 20.62 -0.77 -57.01
CA ILE A 736 19.16 -0.74 -57.18
C ILE A 736 18.79 -0.75 -58.67
N GLN A 737 19.38 0.12 -59.49
CA GLN A 737 18.98 0.29 -60.89
C GLN A 737 19.34 -0.90 -61.79
N ASN A 738 20.51 -1.52 -61.58
CA ASN A 738 21.05 -2.52 -62.51
C ASN A 738 20.92 -3.96 -62.00
N ILE A 739 20.80 -4.15 -60.68
CA ILE A 739 20.75 -5.49 -60.05
C ILE A 739 19.40 -5.73 -59.35
N ASP A 740 18.52 -4.71 -59.30
CA ASP A 740 17.26 -4.76 -58.56
C ASP A 740 17.47 -5.20 -57.11
N LEU A 741 18.55 -4.67 -56.49
CA LEU A 741 18.94 -5.05 -55.13
C LEU A 741 17.82 -4.71 -54.15
N ASP A 742 17.19 -5.72 -53.56
CA ASP A 742 16.21 -5.50 -52.52
C ASP A 742 16.83 -5.50 -51.12
N ILE A 743 16.93 -4.33 -50.49
CA ILE A 743 17.41 -4.20 -49.11
C ILE A 743 16.30 -4.36 -48.06
N ARG A 744 15.04 -4.60 -48.48
CA ARG A 744 13.88 -4.75 -47.57
C ARG A 744 13.80 -6.11 -46.90
N GLY A 745 14.67 -7.06 -47.27
CA GLY A 745 14.70 -8.40 -46.68
C GLY A 745 14.46 -9.48 -47.70
#